data_AF-A0A7K2PBH0-F1
#
_entry.id   AF-A0A7K2PBH0-F1
#
_cell.length_a   1.000
_cell.length_b   1.000
_cell.length_c   1.000
_cell.angle_alpha   90.00
_cell.angle_beta   90.00
_cell.angle_gamma   90.00
#
_symmetry.space_group_name_H-M   'P 1'
#
loop_
_entity.id
_entity.type
_entity.pdbx_description
1 polymer ?
#
loop_
_entity_poly.entity_id
_entity_poly.type
_entity_poly.pdbx_seq_one_letter_code
_entity_poly.pdbx_strand_id
1 'polypeptide(L)'
;MVDVTALGARVASSAVVPLVRRLFVRDGPGAGLVDRPVRISALVSFRGEKRNVTPEDVDRIAGELVRRALTSAGPGEEPVDAAEAAAVKDALARTLARLGEITVEDYEAVGLGPERFARELGAGVPLAPYGLGEGGTLLYERLLHTASLHILNFLTQRSTYVARQQTVQTQQLARLVRAVDVLLERLPSQSAEDAGFEERYADHVAARHGTLTIYGLDAGTREWPLDTAYLSLEATRPQHGRQAPAGAGPLRVSAEQVLAGHDQVFLRGVAGSGKTTLVQWLAVTAASRVYDHGLTHLIGRVPFVLPMRRIVRPGAELPLPGDFLRAVGAPVAGEQPPGWAERVLRARRGVLLIDGIDEIADDRRATVRRWLRELVRTFPGNLWLVTSRPSAVPQDWLAAEGFHELDLARMGRTEVDTFIRRWHRAAGAEEAVGEALRRSVRTTTELNRLATNPLMCGMLCALHRDRRGFLPQDRRSLYEAALTMLLERRDRERELHAPAGTALSYATQVQLLQKLAWWLIRNGRAELDRSEALQIIGRARPALNLAGVGDEEVYVALLLRSGLLREPAEGRVDFLHRTFQDYLGSRLAVQEMDFDLLVDHADRDEWEDVILLALAHARPKEAEHMLRRLTEPGTPRGSLLAAAGLHYTAEVEPWVRERVERGLAAHVPPNDLAAAQEVARAGGDLVLG
;
A
#
# COMPACT_ATOMS: atom_id res chain seq x y z
N MET A 1 13.65 16.30 34.10
CA MET A 1 13.91 16.31 32.65
C MET A 1 12.84 17.17 32.05
N VAL A 2 13.14 18.47 31.88
CA VAL A 2 12.16 19.45 31.38
C VAL A 2 11.89 19.10 29.92
N ASP A 3 10.61 19.03 29.55
CA ASP A 3 10.15 18.79 28.19
C ASP A 3 10.66 19.92 27.28
N VAL A 4 11.66 19.61 26.46
CA VAL A 4 12.40 20.57 25.61
C VAL A 4 11.49 21.16 24.52
N THR A 5 10.30 20.58 24.29
CA THR A 5 9.29 21.15 23.38
C THR A 5 8.49 22.31 23.98
N ALA A 6 8.56 22.52 25.31
CA ALA A 6 7.75 23.52 26.03
C ALA A 6 8.46 24.86 26.31
N LEU A 7 9.70 25.07 25.85
CA LEU A 7 10.43 26.34 25.98
C LEU A 7 10.00 27.34 24.89
N GLY A 8 8.83 27.94 25.13
CA GLY A 8 8.18 28.90 24.25
C GLY A 8 8.78 30.30 24.36
N ALA A 9 9.78 30.61 23.52
CA ALA A 9 10.16 31.99 23.24
C ALA A 9 9.02 32.70 22.48
N ARG A 10 8.01 33.20 23.22
CA ARG A 10 7.01 34.15 22.70
C ARG A 10 7.64 35.54 22.61
N VAL A 11 8.62 35.72 21.72
CA VAL A 11 8.93 37.09 21.31
C VAL A 11 7.84 37.50 20.32
N ALA A 12 6.93 38.38 20.77
CA ALA A 12 5.87 38.87 19.90
C ALA A 12 6.47 39.49 18.63
N SER A 13 5.93 39.13 17.46
CA SER A 13 6.34 39.67 16.15
C SER A 13 6.38 41.22 16.14
N SER A 14 5.46 41.86 16.86
CA SER A 14 5.41 43.32 17.07
C SER A 14 6.67 43.91 17.74
N ALA A 15 7.40 43.09 18.51
CA ALA A 15 8.62 43.47 19.19
C ALA A 15 9.89 43.28 18.33
N VAL A 16 9.87 42.34 17.38
CA VAL A 16 11.03 42.02 16.52
C VAL A 16 11.07 42.91 15.27
N VAL A 17 9.92 43.21 14.68
CA VAL A 17 9.80 44.00 13.44
C VAL A 17 10.49 45.37 13.51
N PRO A 18 10.35 46.19 14.58
CA PRO A 18 11.04 47.48 14.68
C PRO A 18 12.57 47.36 14.77
N LEU A 19 13.08 46.26 15.33
CA LEU A 19 14.52 46.00 15.49
C LEU A 19 15.14 45.58 14.16
N VAL A 20 14.49 44.65 13.45
CA VAL A 20 14.92 44.20 12.12
C VAL A 20 14.89 45.36 11.12
N ARG A 21 13.88 46.23 11.16
CA ARG A 21 13.80 47.43 10.30
C ARG A 21 15.00 48.38 10.45
N ARG A 22 15.66 48.42 11.62
CA ARG A 22 16.84 49.27 11.85
C ARG A 22 18.08 48.76 11.12
N LEU A 23 18.13 47.48 10.75
CA LEU A 23 19.24 46.88 10.00
C LEU A 23 19.32 47.39 8.54
N PHE A 24 18.29 48.08 8.05
CA PHE A 24 18.18 48.51 6.65
C PHE A 24 18.13 50.03 6.50
N VAL A 25 18.62 50.56 5.38
CA VAL A 25 18.62 52.01 5.07
C VAL A 25 17.18 52.54 5.06
N ARG A 26 16.91 53.73 5.63
CA ARG A 26 15.61 54.41 5.49
C ARG A 26 15.58 55.22 4.19
N ASP A 27 14.54 55.04 3.36
CA ASP A 27 14.38 55.83 2.14
C ASP A 27 13.75 57.20 2.44
N GLY A 28 14.22 58.23 1.75
CA GLY A 28 13.50 59.50 1.62
C GLY A 28 12.30 59.36 0.66
N PRO A 29 11.40 60.35 0.60
CA PRO A 29 10.24 60.30 -0.29
C PRO A 29 10.71 60.21 -1.76
N GLY A 30 10.34 59.14 -2.48
CA GLY A 30 10.63 58.98 -3.91
C GLY A 30 11.67 57.92 -4.31
N ALA A 31 11.84 56.83 -3.54
CA ALA A 31 12.62 55.68 -4.02
C ALA A 31 11.94 55.05 -5.25
N GLY A 32 12.52 55.25 -6.44
CA GLY A 32 11.96 54.87 -7.73
C GLY A 32 11.81 53.35 -7.94
N LEU A 33 11.05 53.00 -8.97
CA LEU A 33 10.90 51.64 -9.51
C LEU A 33 12.29 51.05 -9.81
N VAL A 34 12.65 49.95 -9.16
CA VAL A 34 13.91 49.25 -9.43
C VAL A 34 13.61 48.10 -10.41
N ASP A 35 14.14 48.18 -11.63
CA ASP A 35 13.88 47.18 -12.69
C ASP A 35 14.76 45.92 -12.58
N ARG A 36 15.62 45.82 -11.57
CA ARG A 36 16.56 44.71 -11.36
C ARG A 36 16.62 44.32 -9.88
N PRO A 37 16.90 43.05 -9.55
CA PRO A 37 17.11 42.62 -8.18
C PRO A 37 18.28 43.37 -7.52
N VAL A 38 18.20 43.56 -6.21
CA VAL A 38 19.18 44.34 -5.43
C VAL A 38 19.87 43.42 -4.43
N ARG A 39 21.21 43.47 -4.37
CA ARG A 39 21.98 42.71 -3.39
C ARG A 39 21.59 43.12 -1.97
N ILE A 40 21.38 42.14 -1.08
CA ILE A 40 21.01 42.41 0.32
C ILE A 40 22.05 43.31 1.01
N SER A 41 23.33 43.15 0.68
CA SER A 41 24.42 43.98 1.21
C SER A 41 24.30 45.47 0.86
N ALA A 42 23.58 45.83 -0.20
CA ALA A 42 23.31 47.22 -0.59
C ALA A 42 22.09 47.82 0.14
N LEU A 43 21.27 46.98 0.79
CA LEU A 43 20.05 47.38 1.49
C LEU A 43 20.29 47.61 2.99
N VAL A 44 21.41 47.12 3.54
CA VAL A 44 21.76 47.27 4.96
C VAL A 44 22.33 48.65 5.28
N SER A 45 22.02 49.17 6.47
CA SER A 45 22.37 50.54 6.90
C SER A 45 23.78 50.69 7.50
N PHE A 46 24.49 49.57 7.68
CA PHE A 46 25.75 49.49 8.43
C PHE A 46 27.00 49.11 7.62
N ARG A 47 26.87 48.88 6.31
CA ARG A 47 27.97 48.83 5.33
C ARG A 47 27.52 49.41 3.98
N GLY A 48 28.44 49.95 3.19
CA GLY A 48 28.14 50.65 1.92
C GLY A 48 28.20 52.19 2.01
N GLU A 49 27.82 52.89 0.92
CA GLU A 49 27.98 54.36 0.75
C GLU A 49 27.05 55.22 1.63
N LYS A 50 26.01 54.65 2.26
CA LYS A 50 25.07 55.37 3.15
C LYS A 50 25.08 54.76 4.56
N ARG A 51 26.07 55.15 5.37
CA ARG A 51 26.22 54.69 6.77
C ARG A 51 25.30 55.46 7.71
N ASN A 52 24.21 54.84 8.14
CA ASN A 52 23.32 55.38 9.19
C ASN A 52 23.28 54.52 10.46
N VAL A 53 23.95 53.36 10.48
CA VAL A 53 23.97 52.38 11.58
C VAL A 53 25.40 51.81 11.69
N THR A 54 25.91 51.54 12.90
CA THR A 54 27.27 51.00 13.12
C THR A 54 27.22 49.50 13.47
N PRO A 55 28.35 48.75 13.40
CA PRO A 55 28.42 47.39 13.95
C PRO A 55 27.98 47.29 15.41
N GLU A 56 28.18 48.35 16.21
CA GLU A 56 27.70 48.45 17.60
C GLU A 56 26.16 48.48 17.70
N ASP A 57 25.47 48.98 16.67
CA ASP A 57 24.01 48.97 16.62
C ASP A 57 23.46 47.58 16.28
N VAL A 58 24.16 46.78 15.47
CA VAL A 58 23.82 45.37 15.20
C VAL A 58 23.98 44.54 16.48
N ASP A 59 25.05 44.80 17.23
CA ASP A 59 25.28 44.21 18.56
C ASP A 59 24.16 44.57 19.56
N ARG A 60 23.74 45.85 19.57
CA ARG A 60 22.61 46.33 20.38
C ARG A 60 21.29 45.65 19.99
N ILE A 61 21.06 45.43 18.69
CA ILE A 61 19.86 44.73 18.19
C ILE A 61 19.88 43.26 18.59
N ALA A 62 21.00 42.57 18.44
CA ALA A 62 21.14 41.19 18.88
C ALA A 62 20.93 41.05 20.40
N GLY A 63 21.54 41.94 21.19
CA GLY A 63 21.35 41.98 22.64
C GLY A 63 19.91 42.23 23.05
N GLU A 64 19.20 43.08 22.32
CA GLU A 64 17.78 43.33 22.56
C GLU A 64 16.89 42.13 22.20
N LEU A 65 17.23 41.38 21.14
CA LEU A 65 16.52 40.15 20.76
C LEU A 65 16.71 39.04 21.80
N VAL A 66 17.94 38.83 22.26
CA VAL A 66 18.24 37.86 23.33
C VAL A 66 17.53 38.26 24.63
N ARG A 67 17.66 39.52 25.05
CA ARG A 67 17.02 40.03 26.27
C ARG A 67 15.50 39.84 26.25
N ARG A 68 14.85 40.12 25.13
CA ARG A 68 13.38 39.95 24.98
C ARG A 68 12.96 38.48 24.99
N ALA A 69 13.77 37.59 24.40
CA ALA A 69 13.51 36.16 24.45
C ALA A 69 13.58 35.62 25.88
N LEU A 70 14.59 36.05 26.66
CA LEU A 70 14.74 35.66 28.06
C LEU A 70 13.65 36.27 28.96
N THR A 71 13.28 37.54 28.73
CA THR A 71 12.20 38.19 29.50
C THR A 71 10.81 37.59 29.21
N SER A 72 10.66 36.89 28.08
CA SER A 72 9.42 36.19 27.72
C SER A 72 9.30 34.78 28.32
N ALA A 73 10.36 34.25 28.95
CA ALA A 73 10.36 32.97 29.64
C ALA A 73 9.79 33.13 31.07
N GLY A 74 9.06 32.12 31.56
CA GLY A 74 8.51 32.13 32.92
C GLY A 74 9.60 31.98 34.01
N PRO A 75 9.29 32.28 35.29
CA PRO A 75 10.23 32.06 36.39
C PRO A 75 10.65 30.59 36.47
N GLY A 76 11.94 30.29 36.30
CA GLY A 76 12.50 28.92 36.31
C GLY A 76 12.55 28.23 34.94
N GLU A 77 12.14 28.92 33.87
CA GLU A 77 12.21 28.43 32.48
C GLU A 77 13.32 29.12 31.67
N GLU A 78 14.33 29.72 32.32
CA GLU A 78 15.45 30.35 31.60
C GLU A 78 16.28 29.26 30.88
N PRO A 79 16.35 29.27 29.53
CA PRO A 79 16.98 28.19 28.77
C PRO A 79 18.51 28.18 28.87
N VAL A 80 19.11 29.27 29.33
CA VAL A 80 20.55 29.54 29.37
C VAL A 80 20.86 30.45 30.56
N ASP A 81 22.07 30.35 31.11
CA ASP A 81 22.53 31.29 32.13
C ASP A 81 22.98 32.64 31.53
N ALA A 82 23.35 33.60 32.39
CA ALA A 82 23.75 34.94 31.95
C ALA A 82 25.03 34.96 31.09
N ALA A 83 25.95 34.01 31.29
CA ALA A 83 27.19 33.93 30.51
C ALA A 83 26.92 33.32 29.13
N GLU A 84 26.09 32.29 29.06
CA GLU A 84 25.66 31.66 27.81
C GLU A 84 24.73 32.57 27.00
N ALA A 85 23.87 33.37 27.65
CA ALA A 85 23.08 34.41 27.00
C ALA A 85 23.95 35.48 26.32
N ALA A 86 25.05 35.88 26.95
CA ALA A 86 26.02 36.81 26.35
C ALA A 86 26.70 36.18 25.12
N ALA A 87 27.06 34.90 25.19
CA ALA A 87 27.63 34.16 24.06
C ALA A 87 26.63 34.02 22.89
N VAL A 88 25.35 33.76 23.16
CA VAL A 88 24.29 33.72 22.13
C VAL A 88 24.11 35.08 21.47
N LYS A 89 24.14 36.18 22.25
CA LYS A 89 24.09 37.55 21.72
C LYS A 89 25.23 37.79 20.74
N ASP A 90 26.45 37.46 21.12
CA ASP A 90 27.64 37.78 20.32
C ASP A 90 27.70 36.92 19.04
N ALA A 91 27.26 35.65 19.12
CA ALA A 91 27.08 34.79 17.95
C ALA A 91 26.01 35.35 17.00
N LEU A 92 24.84 35.73 17.52
CA LEU A 92 23.74 36.29 16.74
C LEU A 92 24.11 37.64 16.10
N ALA A 93 24.81 38.52 16.83
CA ALA A 93 25.31 39.80 16.33
C ALA A 93 26.24 39.60 15.13
N ARG A 94 27.19 38.65 15.24
CA ARG A 94 28.11 38.32 14.16
C ARG A 94 27.39 37.74 12.94
N THR A 95 26.41 36.87 13.16
CA THR A 95 25.60 36.28 12.10
C THR A 95 24.74 37.33 11.38
N LEU A 96 24.10 38.24 12.11
CA LEU A 96 23.32 39.34 11.50
C LEU A 96 24.21 40.35 10.77
N ALA A 97 25.44 40.59 11.23
CA ALA A 97 26.39 41.46 10.55
C ALA A 97 26.77 40.94 9.14
N ARG A 98 26.66 39.62 8.88
CA ARG A 98 26.90 39.02 7.56
C ARG A 98 25.87 39.44 6.50
N LEU A 99 24.74 40.05 6.87
CA LEU A 99 23.83 40.66 5.90
C LEU A 99 24.53 41.74 5.05
N GLY A 100 25.59 42.38 5.58
CA GLY A 100 26.42 43.32 4.83
C GLY A 100 27.49 42.69 3.95
N GLU A 101 27.61 41.36 3.94
CA GLU A 101 28.65 40.60 3.24
C GLU A 101 28.07 39.56 2.26
N ILE A 102 26.78 39.21 2.41
CA ILE A 102 26.12 38.23 1.57
C ILE A 102 25.93 38.75 0.13
N THR A 103 26.24 37.90 -0.85
CA THR A 103 26.10 38.23 -2.28
C THR A 103 24.70 37.94 -2.83
N VAL A 104 23.86 37.27 -2.04
CA VAL A 104 22.50 36.88 -2.41
C VAL A 104 21.65 38.11 -2.68
N GLU A 105 20.91 38.06 -3.79
CA GLU A 105 19.98 39.12 -4.17
C GLU A 105 18.66 39.01 -3.38
N ASP A 106 17.97 40.12 -3.19
CA ASP A 106 16.71 40.19 -2.43
C ASP A 106 15.63 39.23 -2.94
N TYR A 107 15.49 39.07 -4.27
CA TYR A 107 14.59 38.09 -4.89
C TYR A 107 14.98 36.64 -4.57
N GLU A 108 16.26 36.30 -4.72
CA GLU A 108 16.77 34.95 -4.46
C GLU A 108 16.58 34.58 -2.98
N ALA A 109 16.85 35.53 -2.08
CA ALA A 109 16.64 35.35 -0.65
C ALA A 109 15.18 35.07 -0.29
N VAL A 110 14.23 35.78 -0.90
CA VAL A 110 12.79 35.52 -0.70
C VAL A 110 12.39 34.14 -1.24
N GLY A 111 12.97 33.72 -2.38
CA GLY A 111 12.74 32.39 -2.95
C GLY A 111 13.30 31.23 -2.12
N LEU A 112 14.33 31.46 -1.31
CA LEU A 112 14.93 30.45 -0.42
C LEU A 112 14.02 30.08 0.77
N GLY A 113 13.20 31.02 1.24
CA GLY A 113 12.43 30.86 2.48
C GLY A 113 13.27 30.97 3.76
N PRO A 114 12.62 31.13 4.93
CA PRO A 114 13.28 31.53 6.18
C PRO A 114 14.28 30.49 6.72
N GLU A 115 14.01 29.19 6.57
CA GLU A 115 14.89 28.12 7.07
C GLU A 115 16.19 28.00 6.27
N ARG A 116 16.13 28.19 4.94
CA ARG A 116 17.33 28.14 4.08
C ARG A 116 18.12 29.43 4.18
N PHE A 117 17.44 30.57 4.28
CA PHE A 117 18.09 31.86 4.46
C PHE A 117 18.81 31.96 5.81
N ALA A 118 18.23 31.43 6.89
CA ALA A 118 18.90 31.33 8.20
C ALA A 118 20.19 30.50 8.13
N ARG A 119 20.15 29.36 7.42
CA ARG A 119 21.35 28.53 7.20
C ARG A 119 22.42 29.25 6.40
N GLU A 120 22.03 29.96 5.34
CA GLU A 120 22.96 30.75 4.52
C GLU A 120 23.65 31.86 5.33
N LEU A 121 22.87 32.57 6.15
CA LEU A 121 23.40 33.56 7.10
C LEU A 121 24.27 32.94 8.18
N GLY A 122 23.99 31.72 8.62
CA GLY A 122 24.79 30.99 9.62
C GLY A 122 26.07 30.35 9.09
N ALA A 123 26.15 30.00 7.80
CA ALA A 123 27.21 29.16 7.22
C ALA A 123 28.65 29.68 7.38
N GLY A 124 28.84 30.99 7.60
CA GLY A 124 30.15 31.63 7.81
C GLY A 124 30.47 31.99 9.27
N VAL A 125 29.64 31.59 10.24
CA VAL A 125 29.86 31.84 11.67
C VAL A 125 29.93 30.51 12.42
N PRO A 126 31.14 29.94 12.65
CA PRO A 126 31.25 28.73 13.45
C PRO A 126 30.84 29.04 14.90
N LEU A 127 29.97 28.21 15.49
CA LEU A 127 29.48 28.38 16.86
C LEU A 127 30.45 27.83 17.91
N ALA A 128 31.37 26.93 17.54
CA ALA A 128 32.32 26.30 18.45
C ALA A 128 33.16 27.28 19.32
N PRO A 129 33.65 28.43 18.81
CA PRO A 129 34.39 29.40 19.61
C PRO A 129 33.57 30.11 20.70
N TYR A 130 32.24 30.05 20.63
CA TYR A 130 31.33 30.67 21.61
C TYR A 130 31.00 29.75 22.79
N GLY A 131 31.39 28.47 22.73
CA GLY A 131 31.20 27.53 23.85
C GLY A 131 29.75 27.28 24.24
N LEU A 132 28.80 27.39 23.29
CA LEU A 132 27.36 27.23 23.54
C LEU A 132 27.01 25.77 23.88
N GLY A 133 26.19 25.57 24.91
CA GLY A 133 25.55 24.30 25.20
C GLY A 133 24.37 24.01 24.26
N GLU A 134 23.64 22.94 24.53
CA GLU A 134 22.47 22.53 23.74
C GLU A 134 21.35 23.60 23.81
N GLY A 135 21.10 24.16 25.00
CA GLY A 135 20.13 25.24 25.23
C GLY A 135 20.50 26.54 24.51
N GLY A 136 21.77 26.97 24.59
CA GLY A 136 22.26 28.15 23.87
C GLY A 136 22.24 28.00 22.35
N THR A 137 22.55 26.81 21.84
CA THR A 137 22.48 26.51 20.41
C THR A 137 21.04 26.59 19.90
N LEU A 138 20.08 25.98 20.61
CA LEU A 138 18.66 26.03 20.26
C LEU A 138 18.11 27.46 20.30
N LEU A 139 18.48 28.25 21.31
CA LEU A 139 18.09 29.66 21.43
C LEU A 139 18.64 30.49 20.26
N TYR A 140 19.91 30.29 19.91
CA TYR A 140 20.56 30.95 18.76
C TYR A 140 19.85 30.62 17.44
N GLU A 141 19.62 29.34 17.14
CA GLU A 141 19.00 28.89 15.89
C GLU A 141 17.59 29.45 15.72
N ARG A 142 16.82 29.48 16.82
CA ARG A 142 15.45 30.00 16.81
C ARG A 142 15.39 31.52 16.67
N LEU A 143 16.30 32.25 17.31
CA LEU A 143 16.43 33.70 17.13
C LEU A 143 16.87 34.06 15.71
N LEU A 144 17.79 33.29 15.13
CA LEU A 144 18.25 33.46 13.76
C LEU A 144 17.13 33.17 12.76
N HIS A 145 16.36 32.10 12.95
CA HIS A 145 15.18 31.79 12.12
C HIS A 145 14.13 32.90 12.19
N THR A 146 13.84 33.38 13.40
CA THR A 146 12.87 34.47 13.62
C THR A 146 13.34 35.78 12.97
N ALA A 147 14.61 36.13 13.12
CA ALA A 147 15.20 37.29 12.46
C ALA A 147 15.14 37.14 10.93
N SER A 148 15.48 35.96 10.41
CA SER A 148 15.44 35.62 8.98
C SER A 148 14.03 35.76 8.39
N LEU A 149 13.02 35.24 9.08
CA LEU A 149 11.62 35.39 8.69
C LEU A 149 11.22 36.88 8.55
N HIS A 150 11.56 37.69 9.54
CA HIS A 150 11.22 39.11 9.51
C HIS A 150 12.04 39.92 8.50
N ILE A 151 13.30 39.53 8.24
CA ILE A 151 14.12 40.10 7.18
C ILE A 151 13.48 39.80 5.82
N LEU A 152 13.13 38.55 5.54
CA LEU A 152 12.50 38.16 4.27
C LEU A 152 11.14 38.85 4.09
N ASN A 153 10.31 38.90 5.14
CA ASN A 153 9.04 39.62 5.08
C ASN A 153 9.24 41.13 4.82
N PHE A 154 10.29 41.73 5.37
CA PHE A 154 10.65 43.12 5.08
C PHE A 154 11.09 43.30 3.61
N LEU A 155 11.86 42.37 3.06
CA LEU A 155 12.27 42.38 1.65
C LEU A 155 11.06 42.24 0.70
N THR A 156 10.09 41.38 1.02
CA THR A 156 8.85 41.21 0.26
C THR A 156 8.00 42.50 0.24
N GLN A 157 7.98 43.26 1.34
CA GLN A 157 7.23 44.51 1.44
C GLN A 157 7.94 45.71 0.80
N ARG A 158 9.27 45.65 0.63
CA ARG A 158 10.08 46.78 0.14
C ARG A 158 10.49 46.65 -1.32
N SER A 159 10.74 45.44 -1.80
CA SER A 159 11.20 45.22 -3.17
C SER A 159 10.03 45.27 -4.15
N THR A 160 9.87 46.41 -4.82
CA THR A 160 8.88 46.59 -5.90
C THR A 160 9.11 45.57 -7.04
N TYR A 161 10.34 45.07 -7.20
CA TYR A 161 10.69 43.98 -8.11
C TYR A 161 10.10 42.63 -7.65
N VAL A 162 10.24 42.25 -6.37
CA VAL A 162 9.66 41.00 -5.82
C VAL A 162 8.13 41.00 -5.91
N ALA A 163 7.49 42.11 -5.55
CA ALA A 163 6.03 42.26 -5.66
C ALA A 163 5.55 42.21 -7.13
N ARG A 164 6.30 42.81 -8.06
CA ARG A 164 6.02 42.75 -9.51
C ARG A 164 6.24 41.35 -10.06
N GLN A 165 7.30 40.63 -9.69
CA GLN A 165 7.56 39.26 -10.16
C GLN A 165 6.53 38.26 -9.63
N GLN A 166 6.08 38.37 -8.37
CA GLN A 166 4.96 37.56 -7.86
C GLN A 166 3.66 37.86 -8.62
N THR A 167 3.40 39.12 -8.96
CA THR A 167 2.26 39.51 -9.78
C THR A 167 2.39 38.97 -11.20
N VAL A 168 3.59 39.00 -11.80
CA VAL A 168 3.87 38.46 -13.14
C VAL A 168 3.74 36.93 -13.15
N GLN A 169 4.25 36.21 -12.15
CA GLN A 169 4.06 34.76 -12.02
C GLN A 169 2.60 34.39 -11.81
N THR A 170 1.87 35.12 -10.96
CA THR A 170 0.43 34.92 -10.77
C THR A 170 -0.33 35.20 -12.07
N GLN A 171 0.05 36.24 -12.82
CA GLN A 171 -0.51 36.53 -14.14
C GLN A 171 -0.12 35.48 -15.18
N GLN A 172 1.07 34.90 -15.11
CA GLN A 172 1.56 33.86 -16.01
C GLN A 172 0.86 32.53 -15.72
N LEU A 173 0.65 32.17 -14.46
CA LEU A 173 -0.22 31.07 -14.03
C LEU A 173 -1.65 31.30 -14.49
N ALA A 174 -2.23 32.49 -14.26
CA ALA A 174 -3.57 32.82 -14.74
C ALA A 174 -3.69 32.86 -16.28
N ARG A 175 -2.60 33.12 -17.00
CA ARG A 175 -2.54 33.01 -18.47
C ARG A 175 -2.40 31.56 -18.91
N LEU A 176 -1.62 30.73 -18.22
CA LEU A 176 -1.52 29.29 -18.48
C LEU A 176 -2.85 28.60 -18.22
N VAL A 177 -3.52 28.89 -17.10
CA VAL A 177 -4.87 28.40 -16.80
C VAL A 177 -5.85 28.84 -17.89
N ARG A 178 -5.92 30.13 -18.25
CA ARG A 178 -6.77 30.59 -19.35
C ARG A 178 -6.41 30.00 -20.71
N ALA A 179 -5.13 29.76 -20.99
CA ALA A 179 -4.70 29.12 -22.22
C ALA A 179 -5.10 27.65 -22.25
N VAL A 180 -5.03 26.95 -21.11
CA VAL A 180 -5.56 25.59 -20.95
C VAL A 180 -7.08 25.59 -21.12
N ASP A 181 -7.81 26.52 -20.51
CA ASP A 181 -9.27 26.66 -20.66
C ASP A 181 -9.67 26.90 -22.13
N VAL A 182 -8.97 27.80 -22.84
CA VAL A 182 -9.21 28.06 -24.28
C VAL A 182 -8.82 26.87 -25.15
N LEU A 183 -7.80 26.09 -24.76
CA LEU A 183 -7.45 24.84 -25.46
C LEU A 183 -8.50 23.76 -25.22
N LEU A 184 -9.06 23.67 -24.01
CA LEU A 184 -10.17 22.77 -23.66
C LEU A 184 -11.45 23.12 -24.44
N GLU A 185 -11.77 24.41 -24.59
CA GLU A 185 -12.90 24.89 -25.42
C GLU A 185 -12.73 24.61 -26.92
N ARG A 186 -11.50 24.46 -27.39
CA ARG A 186 -11.15 24.19 -28.80
C ARG A 186 -10.90 22.71 -29.08
N LEU A 187 -11.05 21.83 -28.09
CA LEU A 187 -10.96 20.39 -28.31
C LEU A 187 -12.08 19.95 -29.26
N PRO A 188 -11.83 18.99 -30.17
CA PRO A 188 -12.88 18.34 -30.93
C PRO A 188 -13.97 17.81 -29.98
N SER A 189 -15.24 17.82 -30.40
CA SER A 189 -16.37 17.34 -29.58
C SER A 189 -16.13 15.94 -28.99
N GLN A 190 -15.51 15.05 -29.77
CA GLN A 190 -15.13 13.71 -29.34
C GLN A 190 -14.10 13.72 -28.20
N SER A 191 -13.14 14.65 -28.19
CA SER A 191 -12.15 14.76 -27.12
C SER A 191 -12.74 15.35 -25.85
N ALA A 192 -13.73 16.24 -25.96
CA ALA A 192 -14.49 16.74 -24.81
C ALA A 192 -15.41 15.64 -24.21
N GLU A 193 -16.05 14.84 -25.06
CA GLU A 193 -16.84 13.68 -24.66
C GLU A 193 -15.96 12.63 -23.95
N ASP A 194 -14.79 12.32 -24.51
CA ASP A 194 -13.79 11.43 -23.92
C ASP A 194 -13.32 11.95 -22.55
N ALA A 195 -12.99 13.25 -22.43
CA ALA A 195 -12.54 13.85 -21.18
C ALA A 195 -13.64 13.81 -20.10
N GLY A 196 -14.89 14.12 -20.48
CA GLY A 196 -16.03 14.05 -19.57
C GLY A 196 -16.32 12.63 -19.11
N PHE A 197 -16.16 11.63 -19.99
CA PHE A 197 -16.27 10.22 -19.60
C PHE A 197 -15.11 9.76 -18.71
N GLU A 198 -13.87 10.17 -19.01
CA GLU A 198 -12.68 9.87 -18.20
C GLU A 198 -12.83 10.36 -16.76
N GLU A 199 -13.46 11.52 -16.56
CA GLU A 199 -13.82 12.03 -15.22
C GLU A 199 -14.75 11.09 -14.46
N ARG A 200 -15.89 10.74 -15.06
CA ARG A 200 -16.86 9.82 -14.43
C ARG A 200 -16.26 8.44 -14.21
N TYR A 201 -15.41 7.98 -15.13
CA TYR A 201 -14.72 6.71 -15.00
C TYR A 201 -13.68 6.72 -13.87
N ALA A 202 -12.93 7.81 -13.71
CA ALA A 202 -12.00 7.98 -12.60
C ALA A 202 -12.72 7.96 -11.24
N ASP A 203 -13.85 8.65 -11.12
CA ASP A 203 -14.70 8.61 -9.92
C ASP A 203 -15.22 7.19 -9.64
N HIS A 204 -15.63 6.47 -10.68
CA HIS A 204 -16.03 5.06 -10.55
C HIS A 204 -14.88 4.18 -10.04
N VAL A 205 -13.66 4.33 -10.58
CA VAL A 205 -12.48 3.59 -10.15
C VAL A 205 -12.14 3.90 -8.69
N ALA A 206 -12.14 5.19 -8.31
CA ALA A 206 -11.89 5.62 -6.95
C ALA A 206 -12.93 5.07 -5.97
N ALA A 207 -14.22 5.12 -6.31
CA ALA A 207 -15.28 4.56 -5.47
C ALA A 207 -15.20 3.03 -5.35
N ARG A 208 -14.86 2.34 -6.45
CA ARG A 208 -14.83 0.86 -6.51
C ARG A 208 -13.58 0.25 -5.86
N HIS A 209 -12.43 0.91 -5.99
CA HIS A 209 -11.13 0.37 -5.61
C HIS A 209 -10.46 1.17 -4.50
N GLY A 210 -10.97 2.36 -4.15
CA GLY A 210 -10.42 3.24 -3.11
C GLY A 210 -10.65 2.76 -1.69
N THR A 211 -11.28 1.59 -1.51
CA THR A 211 -11.53 1.03 -0.19
C THR A 211 -11.02 -0.41 -0.05
N LEU A 212 -10.49 -0.72 1.13
CA LEU A 212 -10.11 -2.07 1.54
C LEU A 212 -10.99 -2.57 2.67
N THR A 213 -11.36 -3.85 2.58
CA THR A 213 -11.92 -4.56 3.73
C THR A 213 -10.77 -5.20 4.50
N ILE A 214 -10.51 -4.73 5.71
CA ILE A 214 -9.49 -5.28 6.60
C ILE A 214 -10.18 -6.11 7.69
N TYR A 215 -9.69 -7.33 7.93
CA TYR A 215 -10.24 -8.24 8.94
C TYR A 215 -10.20 -7.65 10.36
N GLY A 216 -11.28 -7.82 11.12
CA GLY A 216 -11.35 -7.63 12.59
C GLY A 216 -11.53 -6.22 13.14
N LEU A 217 -11.78 -5.25 12.28
CA LEU A 217 -12.12 -3.88 12.70
C LEU A 217 -13.65 -3.84 12.88
N ASP A 218 -14.11 -4.06 14.11
CA ASP A 218 -15.52 -4.33 14.48
C ASP A 218 -16.57 -3.33 13.93
N ALA A 219 -17.80 -3.86 13.81
CA ALA A 219 -19.09 -3.21 13.56
C ALA A 219 -19.29 -2.58 12.18
N GLY A 220 -19.62 -3.45 11.21
CA GLY A 220 -19.83 -3.10 9.81
C GLY A 220 -18.56 -3.33 9.01
N THR A 221 -18.68 -3.75 7.75
CA THR A 221 -17.59 -3.65 6.78
C THR A 221 -17.22 -2.17 6.67
N ARG A 222 -16.37 -1.67 7.58
CA ARG A 222 -15.76 -0.37 7.45
C ARG A 222 -14.78 -0.51 6.31
N GLU A 223 -15.20 0.00 5.18
CA GLU A 223 -14.36 0.24 4.02
C GLU A 223 -13.29 1.25 4.42
N TRP A 224 -12.02 0.81 4.44
CA TRP A 224 -10.88 1.66 4.79
C TRP A 224 -10.42 2.40 3.56
N PRO A 225 -10.24 3.73 3.60
CA PRO A 225 -9.52 4.45 2.57
C PRO A 225 -8.19 3.75 2.28
N LEU A 226 -8.02 3.33 1.03
CA LEU A 226 -6.88 2.55 0.59
C LEU A 226 -5.56 3.32 0.81
N ASP A 227 -5.57 4.64 0.64
CA ASP A 227 -4.45 5.55 0.91
C ASP A 227 -3.84 5.43 2.32
N THR A 228 -4.68 5.16 3.30
CA THR A 228 -4.30 5.08 4.71
C THR A 228 -3.89 3.65 5.06
N ALA A 229 -4.54 2.67 4.44
CA ALA A 229 -4.35 1.25 4.69
C ALA A 229 -3.19 0.63 3.90
N TYR A 230 -2.80 1.23 2.76
CA TYR A 230 -1.80 0.66 1.87
C TYR A 230 -0.42 0.58 2.53
N LEU A 231 0.19 -0.60 2.43
CA LEU A 231 1.55 -0.87 2.88
C LEU A 231 2.42 -1.13 1.65
N SER A 232 3.44 -0.29 1.46
CA SER A 232 4.44 -0.51 0.42
C SER A 232 5.21 -1.80 0.72
N LEU A 233 5.14 -2.76 -0.19
CA LEU A 233 5.89 -4.02 -0.14
C LEU A 233 7.06 -3.96 -1.12
N GLU A 234 8.02 -4.87 -0.97
CA GLU A 234 9.12 -4.99 -1.93
C GLU A 234 8.77 -5.98 -3.05
N ALA A 235 9.11 -5.64 -4.28
CA ALA A 235 9.21 -6.56 -5.40
C ALA A 235 10.69 -6.86 -5.67
N THR A 236 11.00 -8.12 -5.90
CA THR A 236 12.36 -8.61 -6.11
C THR A 236 12.45 -9.37 -7.42
N ARG A 237 13.64 -9.41 -8.02
CA ARG A 237 13.87 -10.31 -9.15
C ARG A 237 13.90 -11.77 -8.66
N PRO A 238 13.33 -12.71 -9.43
CA PRO A 238 13.44 -14.13 -9.09
C PRO A 238 14.91 -14.54 -8.97
N GLN A 239 15.28 -15.17 -7.86
CA GLN A 239 16.63 -15.72 -7.69
C GLN A 239 16.84 -16.85 -8.71
N HIS A 240 17.50 -16.50 -9.82
CA HIS A 240 17.94 -17.48 -10.79
C HIS A 240 19.29 -18.06 -10.36
N GLY A 241 19.48 -19.37 -10.59
CA GLY A 241 20.79 -20.03 -10.66
C GLY A 241 21.69 -19.55 -11.81
N ARG A 242 21.44 -18.36 -12.39
CA ARG A 242 22.37 -17.68 -13.28
C ARG A 242 23.08 -16.61 -12.49
N GLN A 243 24.41 -16.74 -12.43
CA GLN A 243 25.37 -15.80 -11.87
C GLN A 243 24.92 -14.36 -12.15
N ALA A 244 24.39 -13.68 -11.13
CA ALA A 244 24.38 -12.23 -11.12
C ALA A 244 25.83 -11.76 -11.20
N PRO A 245 26.17 -10.72 -11.98
CA PRO A 245 27.52 -10.16 -11.97
C PRO A 245 27.89 -9.82 -10.52
N ALA A 246 29.04 -10.33 -10.08
CA ALA A 246 29.52 -10.17 -8.71
C ALA A 246 29.50 -8.67 -8.32
N GLY A 247 28.57 -8.29 -7.44
CA GLY A 247 28.41 -6.92 -6.94
C GLY A 247 27.01 -6.30 -7.10
N ALA A 248 26.11 -6.86 -7.92
CA ALA A 248 24.73 -6.41 -7.97
C ALA A 248 23.87 -7.21 -6.96
N GLY A 249 23.59 -6.63 -5.80
CA GLY A 249 22.59 -7.18 -4.87
C GLY A 249 21.22 -7.34 -5.56
N PRO A 250 20.29 -8.15 -5.00
CA PRO A 250 18.96 -8.28 -5.56
C PRO A 250 18.32 -6.90 -5.69
N LEU A 251 17.92 -6.53 -6.91
CA LEU A 251 17.22 -5.27 -7.16
C LEU A 251 15.88 -5.35 -6.41
N ARG A 252 15.81 -4.66 -5.27
CA ARG A 252 14.59 -4.46 -4.48
C ARG A 252 13.97 -3.15 -4.94
N VAL A 253 12.75 -3.22 -5.44
CA VAL A 253 11.99 -2.05 -5.84
C VAL A 253 10.69 -2.07 -5.06
N SER A 254 10.25 -0.91 -4.61
CA SER A 254 8.92 -0.76 -4.01
C SER A 254 7.85 -1.23 -5.01
N ALA A 255 6.87 -2.00 -4.53
CA ALA A 255 5.90 -2.70 -5.37
C ALA A 255 5.07 -1.74 -6.25
N GLU A 256 4.76 -0.55 -5.77
CA GLU A 256 4.09 0.50 -6.52
C GLU A 256 4.97 1.20 -7.58
N GLN A 257 6.29 1.01 -7.51
CA GLN A 257 7.25 1.58 -8.45
C GLN A 257 7.65 0.60 -9.57
N VAL A 258 7.12 -0.63 -9.59
CA VAL A 258 7.50 -1.63 -10.60
C VAL A 258 7.25 -1.16 -12.04
N LEU A 259 6.20 -0.34 -12.24
CA LEU A 259 5.85 0.26 -13.53
C LEU A 259 6.61 1.55 -13.85
N ALA A 260 7.41 2.08 -12.93
CA ALA A 260 8.24 3.26 -13.19
C ALA A 260 9.49 2.91 -14.02
N GLY A 261 10.00 1.68 -13.87
CA GLY A 261 11.18 1.20 -14.59
C GLY A 261 10.87 0.33 -15.82
N HIS A 262 9.63 -0.19 -15.91
CA HIS A 262 9.25 -1.18 -16.92
C HIS A 262 7.79 -1.00 -17.37
N ASP A 263 7.55 -0.95 -18.68
CA ASP A 263 6.20 -0.85 -19.23
C ASP A 263 5.38 -2.15 -19.08
N GLN A 264 6.04 -3.29 -18.89
CA GLN A 264 5.42 -4.61 -18.85
C GLN A 264 6.00 -5.42 -17.69
N VAL A 265 5.17 -5.69 -16.68
CA VAL A 265 5.58 -6.41 -15.46
C VAL A 265 4.68 -7.60 -15.23
N PHE A 266 5.29 -8.76 -15.01
CA PHE A 266 4.62 -9.96 -14.53
C PHE A 266 5.00 -10.17 -13.06
N LEU A 267 4.04 -9.93 -12.15
CA LEU A 267 4.25 -9.96 -10.71
C LEU A 267 3.67 -11.25 -10.11
N ARG A 268 4.56 -12.07 -9.56
CA ARG A 268 4.17 -13.30 -8.86
C ARG A 268 4.17 -13.10 -7.36
N GLY A 269 3.37 -13.87 -6.64
CA GLY A 269 3.40 -13.89 -5.19
C GLY A 269 2.41 -14.88 -4.61
N VAL A 270 2.69 -15.38 -3.41
CA VAL A 270 1.84 -16.39 -2.73
C VAL A 270 0.44 -15.86 -2.40
N ALA A 271 -0.47 -16.75 -1.98
CA ALA A 271 -1.80 -16.38 -1.50
C ALA A 271 -1.72 -15.31 -0.41
N GLY A 272 -2.57 -14.28 -0.46
CA GLY A 272 -2.62 -13.24 0.57
C GLY A 272 -1.43 -12.26 0.59
N SER A 273 -0.50 -12.33 -0.37
CA SER A 273 0.68 -11.45 -0.42
C SER A 273 0.38 -9.98 -0.74
N GLY A 274 -0.85 -9.63 -1.14
CA GLY A 274 -1.24 -8.24 -1.46
C GLY A 274 -1.24 -7.87 -2.95
N LYS A 275 -1.15 -8.83 -3.88
CA LYS A 275 -1.20 -8.57 -5.35
C LYS A 275 -2.43 -7.78 -5.79
N THR A 276 -3.63 -8.23 -5.42
CA THR A 276 -4.88 -7.52 -5.73
C THR A 276 -4.93 -6.14 -5.06
N THR A 277 -4.36 -6.01 -3.86
CA THR A 277 -4.25 -4.71 -3.17
C THR A 277 -3.33 -3.75 -3.91
N LEU A 278 -2.21 -4.22 -4.47
CA LEU A 278 -1.35 -3.43 -5.35
C LEU A 278 -2.07 -3.01 -6.64
N VAL A 279 -2.82 -3.92 -7.26
CA VAL A 279 -3.64 -3.60 -8.44
C VAL A 279 -4.64 -2.48 -8.13
N GLN A 280 -5.35 -2.58 -7.00
CA GLN A 280 -6.29 -1.54 -6.55
C GLN A 280 -5.58 -0.23 -6.28
N TRP A 281 -4.41 -0.26 -5.65
CA TRP A 281 -3.59 0.93 -5.36
C TRP A 281 -3.20 1.65 -6.64
N LEU A 282 -2.61 0.95 -7.60
CA LEU A 282 -2.21 1.53 -8.88
C LEU A 282 -3.41 2.07 -9.66
N ALA A 283 -4.56 1.39 -9.60
CA ALA A 283 -5.79 1.86 -10.23
C ALA A 283 -6.26 3.18 -9.62
N VAL A 284 -6.37 3.25 -8.29
CA VAL A 284 -6.82 4.45 -7.59
C VAL A 284 -5.84 5.59 -7.76
N THR A 285 -4.53 5.33 -7.68
CA THR A 285 -3.51 6.36 -7.90
C THR A 285 -3.49 6.87 -9.34
N ALA A 286 -3.67 6.00 -10.35
CA ALA A 286 -3.75 6.43 -11.74
C ALA A 286 -5.04 7.22 -12.04
N ALA A 287 -6.16 6.86 -11.39
CA ALA A 287 -7.41 7.61 -11.47
C ALA A 287 -7.38 8.91 -10.64
N SER A 288 -6.52 8.98 -9.62
CA SER A 288 -6.40 10.14 -8.74
C SER A 288 -5.89 11.35 -9.51
N ARG A 289 -6.51 12.49 -9.24
CA ARG A 289 -6.08 13.80 -9.73
C ARG A 289 -5.19 14.53 -8.74
N VAL A 290 -4.91 13.89 -7.60
CA VAL A 290 -3.99 14.36 -6.55
C VAL A 290 -2.69 13.56 -6.68
N TYR A 291 -1.59 14.27 -6.89
CA TYR A 291 -0.28 13.69 -7.23
C TYR A 291 0.72 13.79 -6.07
N ASP A 292 0.32 13.34 -4.89
CA ASP A 292 1.09 13.40 -3.64
C ASP A 292 1.92 12.13 -3.36
N HIS A 293 1.68 11.03 -4.09
CA HIS A 293 2.32 9.74 -3.85
C HIS A 293 3.70 9.54 -4.51
N GLY A 294 4.20 10.52 -5.27
CA GLY A 294 5.50 10.42 -5.96
C GLY A 294 5.53 9.45 -7.16
N LEU A 295 4.39 8.87 -7.54
CA LEU A 295 4.25 7.94 -8.69
C LEU A 295 3.99 8.69 -10.00
N THR A 296 4.98 9.49 -10.43
CA THR A 296 4.83 10.39 -11.60
C THR A 296 4.53 9.68 -12.92
N HIS A 297 4.92 8.42 -13.06
CA HIS A 297 4.68 7.60 -14.25
C HIS A 297 3.18 7.29 -14.50
N LEU A 298 2.33 7.45 -13.47
CA LEU A 298 0.88 7.23 -13.55
C LEU A 298 0.10 8.51 -13.90
N ILE A 299 0.74 9.68 -13.91
CA ILE A 299 0.09 10.97 -14.16
C ILE A 299 -0.54 10.99 -15.55
N GLY A 300 -1.83 11.32 -15.63
CA GLY A 300 -2.58 11.42 -16.89
C GLY A 300 -2.85 10.07 -17.57
N ARG A 301 -2.64 8.96 -16.87
CA ARG A 301 -2.95 7.60 -17.35
C ARG A 301 -4.36 7.18 -16.94
N VAL A 302 -4.93 6.22 -17.66
CA VAL A 302 -6.28 5.67 -17.45
C VAL A 302 -6.16 4.19 -17.06
N PRO A 303 -6.56 3.79 -15.85
CA PRO A 303 -6.43 2.41 -15.40
C PRO A 303 -7.57 1.52 -15.91
N PHE A 304 -7.24 0.35 -16.43
CA PHE A 304 -8.17 -0.72 -16.77
C PHE A 304 -7.91 -1.91 -15.85
N VAL A 305 -8.73 -2.05 -14.80
CA VAL A 305 -8.66 -3.21 -13.88
C VAL A 305 -9.43 -4.37 -14.49
N LEU A 306 -8.73 -5.46 -14.76
CA LEU A 306 -9.22 -6.64 -15.48
C LEU A 306 -9.03 -7.90 -14.60
N PRO A 307 -9.95 -8.19 -13.67
CA PRO A 307 -9.91 -9.42 -12.88
C PRO A 307 -10.24 -10.64 -13.76
N MET A 308 -9.32 -11.59 -13.85
CA MET A 308 -9.43 -12.73 -14.75
C MET A 308 -10.58 -13.66 -14.41
N ARG A 309 -10.90 -13.85 -13.12
CA ARG A 309 -12.10 -14.60 -12.68
C ARG A 309 -13.41 -14.11 -13.30
N ARG A 310 -13.49 -12.83 -13.71
CA ARG A 310 -14.68 -12.25 -14.35
C ARG A 310 -14.65 -12.29 -15.85
N ILE A 311 -13.46 -12.15 -16.42
CA ILE A 311 -13.23 -12.05 -17.85
C ILE A 311 -13.28 -13.44 -18.49
N VAL A 312 -12.68 -14.43 -17.84
CA VAL A 312 -12.62 -15.79 -18.36
C VAL A 312 -13.82 -16.58 -17.85
N ARG A 313 -14.92 -16.52 -18.61
CA ARG A 313 -16.12 -17.33 -18.32
C ARG A 313 -16.22 -18.54 -19.24
N PRO A 314 -16.85 -19.64 -18.80
CA PRO A 314 -17.25 -20.72 -19.69
C PRO A 314 -18.10 -20.18 -20.84
N GLY A 315 -17.71 -20.47 -22.09
CA GLY A 315 -18.44 -20.05 -23.28
C GLY A 315 -18.32 -18.57 -23.68
N ALA A 316 -17.65 -17.72 -22.89
CA ALA A 316 -17.41 -16.32 -23.25
C ALA A 316 -16.06 -16.13 -23.96
N GLU A 317 -16.08 -15.29 -25.00
CA GLU A 317 -14.87 -14.79 -25.66
C GLU A 317 -14.16 -13.75 -24.79
N LEU A 318 -12.83 -13.62 -24.97
CA LEU A 318 -12.05 -12.61 -24.28
C LEU A 318 -12.37 -11.22 -24.87
N PRO A 319 -12.55 -10.19 -24.04
CA PRO A 319 -13.02 -8.90 -24.50
C PRO A 319 -11.96 -8.16 -25.33
N LEU A 320 -12.43 -7.41 -26.33
CA LEU A 320 -11.65 -6.36 -26.97
C LEU A 320 -11.66 -5.09 -26.10
N PRO A 321 -10.76 -4.12 -26.33
CA PRO A 321 -10.67 -2.92 -25.50
C PRO A 321 -12.00 -2.18 -25.31
N GLY A 322 -12.80 -2.04 -26.37
CA GLY A 322 -14.12 -1.43 -26.29
C GLY A 322 -15.11 -2.11 -25.33
N ASP A 323 -14.91 -3.39 -25.01
CA ASP A 323 -15.76 -4.18 -24.11
C ASP A 323 -15.15 -4.42 -22.72
N PHE A 324 -13.98 -3.88 -22.41
CA PHE A 324 -13.31 -4.08 -21.12
C PHE A 324 -14.21 -3.74 -19.92
N LEU A 325 -14.85 -2.58 -19.94
CA LEU A 325 -15.69 -2.11 -18.84
C LEU A 325 -16.94 -2.99 -18.70
N ARG A 326 -17.53 -3.44 -19.82
CA ARG A 326 -18.67 -4.35 -19.83
C ARG A 326 -18.28 -5.73 -19.28
N ALA A 327 -17.13 -6.27 -19.68
CA ALA A 327 -16.66 -7.58 -19.26
C ALA A 327 -16.45 -7.69 -17.74
N VAL A 328 -16.02 -6.58 -17.10
CA VAL A 328 -15.84 -6.53 -15.64
C VAL A 328 -17.11 -6.12 -14.88
N GLY A 329 -18.20 -5.82 -15.59
CA GLY A 329 -19.48 -5.41 -15.01
C GLY A 329 -19.47 -4.00 -14.44
N ALA A 330 -18.74 -3.06 -15.04
CA ALA A 330 -18.75 -1.66 -14.63
C ALA A 330 -20.08 -0.99 -15.04
N PRO A 331 -20.85 -0.39 -14.11
CA PRO A 331 -22.12 0.27 -14.44
C PRO A 331 -21.97 1.40 -15.47
N VAL A 332 -20.82 2.08 -15.45
CA VAL A 332 -20.48 3.16 -16.39
C VAL A 332 -20.17 2.67 -17.81
N ALA A 333 -20.12 1.36 -18.06
CA ALA A 333 -19.80 0.80 -19.37
C ALA A 333 -20.78 1.25 -20.47
N GLY A 334 -22.05 1.49 -20.13
CA GLY A 334 -23.08 1.96 -21.08
C GLY A 334 -22.88 3.41 -21.54
N GLU A 335 -22.14 4.21 -20.77
CA GLU A 335 -21.84 5.61 -21.07
C GLU A 335 -20.53 5.79 -21.84
N GLN A 336 -19.79 4.69 -22.08
CA GLN A 336 -18.49 4.73 -22.74
C GLN A 336 -18.63 5.23 -24.19
N PRO A 337 -17.93 6.31 -24.58
CA PRO A 337 -17.95 6.76 -25.97
C PRO A 337 -17.40 5.67 -26.90
N PRO A 338 -17.99 5.47 -28.10
CA PRO A 338 -17.53 4.45 -29.04
C PRO A 338 -16.04 4.63 -29.37
N GLY A 339 -15.26 3.55 -29.23
CA GLY A 339 -13.82 3.52 -29.52
C GLY A 339 -12.93 4.26 -28.51
N TRP A 340 -13.48 4.70 -27.37
CA TRP A 340 -12.73 5.44 -26.35
C TRP A 340 -11.54 4.65 -25.81
N ALA A 341 -11.76 3.40 -25.42
CA ALA A 341 -10.70 2.55 -24.86
C ALA A 341 -9.54 2.38 -25.85
N GLU A 342 -9.83 2.12 -27.13
CA GLU A 342 -8.81 2.03 -28.17
C GLU A 342 -8.08 3.37 -28.38
N ARG A 343 -8.76 4.52 -28.28
CA ARG A 343 -8.10 5.84 -28.35
C ARG A 343 -7.16 6.05 -27.17
N VAL A 344 -7.58 5.73 -25.95
CA VAL A 344 -6.74 5.78 -24.74
C VAL A 344 -5.48 4.90 -24.91
N LEU A 345 -5.67 3.67 -25.37
CA LEU A 345 -4.57 2.73 -25.59
C LEU A 345 -3.63 3.16 -26.73
N ARG A 346 -4.14 3.69 -27.84
CA ARG A 346 -3.32 4.24 -28.95
C ARG A 346 -2.56 5.49 -28.53
N ALA A 347 -3.15 6.31 -27.66
CA ALA A 347 -2.48 7.46 -27.04
C ALA A 347 -1.44 7.05 -25.98
N ARG A 348 -1.24 5.75 -25.75
CA ARG A 348 -0.32 5.19 -24.75
C ARG A 348 -0.66 5.65 -23.33
N ARG A 349 -1.93 5.91 -23.04
CA ARG A 349 -2.36 6.37 -21.71
C ARG A 349 -2.90 5.24 -20.83
N GLY A 350 -3.03 4.02 -21.34
CA GLY A 350 -3.57 2.91 -20.57
C GLY A 350 -2.61 2.38 -19.49
N VAL A 351 -3.18 2.03 -18.34
CA VAL A 351 -2.57 1.14 -17.33
C VAL A 351 -3.43 -0.10 -17.24
N LEU A 352 -3.01 -1.21 -17.86
CA LEU A 352 -3.76 -2.46 -17.86
C LEU A 352 -3.31 -3.32 -16.68
N LEU A 353 -4.25 -3.57 -15.78
CA LEU A 353 -4.03 -4.25 -14.51
C LEU A 353 -4.77 -5.59 -14.55
N ILE A 354 -4.07 -6.63 -15.01
CA ILE A 354 -4.59 -7.98 -15.21
C ILE A 354 -4.41 -8.77 -13.92
N ASP A 355 -5.49 -8.96 -13.17
CA ASP A 355 -5.42 -9.57 -11.82
C ASP A 355 -5.85 -11.03 -11.82
N GLY A 356 -5.02 -11.90 -11.24
CA GLY A 356 -5.38 -13.27 -10.88
C GLY A 356 -5.33 -14.29 -12.02
N ILE A 357 -4.20 -14.42 -12.73
CA ILE A 357 -4.03 -15.52 -13.70
C ILE A 357 -4.23 -16.91 -13.05
N ASP A 358 -3.91 -17.04 -11.76
CA ASP A 358 -4.10 -18.25 -10.94
C ASP A 358 -5.57 -18.60 -10.64
N GLU A 359 -6.51 -17.74 -11.04
CA GLU A 359 -7.96 -17.97 -10.91
C GLU A 359 -8.57 -18.50 -12.21
N ILE A 360 -7.75 -18.71 -13.25
CA ILE A 360 -8.16 -19.25 -14.54
C ILE A 360 -7.79 -20.74 -14.61
N ALA A 361 -8.71 -21.56 -15.11
CA ALA A 361 -8.46 -22.96 -15.44
C ALA A 361 -7.30 -23.12 -16.44
N ASP A 362 -6.49 -24.16 -16.24
CA ASP A 362 -5.25 -24.43 -17.00
C ASP A 362 -5.43 -24.37 -18.53
N ASP A 363 -6.52 -24.95 -19.04
CA ASP A 363 -6.85 -25.04 -20.47
C ASP A 363 -7.11 -23.67 -21.13
N ARG A 364 -7.55 -22.69 -20.34
CA ARG A 364 -7.82 -21.31 -20.81
C ARG A 364 -6.60 -20.40 -20.71
N ARG A 365 -5.56 -20.73 -19.93
CA ARG A 365 -4.37 -19.88 -19.75
C ARG A 365 -3.62 -19.63 -21.07
N ALA A 366 -3.55 -20.63 -21.95
CA ALA A 366 -2.91 -20.46 -23.27
C ALA A 366 -3.65 -19.45 -24.16
N THR A 367 -4.99 -19.45 -24.10
CA THR A 367 -5.84 -18.48 -24.81
C THR A 367 -5.65 -17.07 -24.26
N VAL A 368 -5.60 -16.92 -22.93
CA VAL A 368 -5.33 -15.62 -22.27
C VAL A 368 -3.95 -15.10 -22.63
N ARG A 369 -2.92 -15.96 -22.66
CA ARG A 369 -1.58 -15.56 -23.10
C ARG A 369 -1.57 -15.02 -24.52
N ARG A 370 -2.29 -15.67 -25.44
CA ARG A 370 -2.40 -15.22 -26.83
C ARG A 370 -3.09 -13.86 -26.92
N TRP A 371 -4.19 -13.70 -26.19
CA TRP A 371 -4.92 -12.44 -26.11
C TRP A 371 -4.05 -11.29 -25.55
N LEU A 372 -3.32 -11.53 -24.45
CA LEU A 372 -2.36 -10.54 -23.91
C LEU A 372 -1.31 -10.16 -24.96
N ARG A 373 -0.73 -11.16 -25.64
CA ARG A 373 0.28 -10.94 -26.69
C ARG A 373 -0.27 -10.08 -27.83
N GLU A 374 -1.50 -10.34 -28.28
CA GLU A 374 -2.14 -9.58 -29.35
C GLU A 374 -2.40 -8.13 -28.93
N LEU A 375 -2.91 -7.91 -27.72
CA LEU A 375 -3.15 -6.56 -27.21
C LEU A 375 -1.85 -5.77 -27.02
N VAL A 376 -0.82 -6.38 -26.43
CA VAL A 376 0.50 -5.75 -26.21
C VAL A 376 1.14 -5.33 -27.55
N ARG A 377 1.05 -6.19 -28.58
CA ARG A 377 1.55 -5.88 -29.93
C ARG A 377 0.74 -4.79 -30.62
N THR A 378 -0.57 -4.77 -30.42
CA THR A 378 -1.47 -3.80 -31.05
C THR A 378 -1.38 -2.42 -30.40
N PHE A 379 -1.14 -2.36 -29.08
CA PHE A 379 -1.12 -1.12 -28.29
C PHE A 379 0.18 -0.99 -27.47
N PRO A 380 1.34 -0.78 -28.11
CA PRO A 380 2.62 -0.64 -27.41
C PRO A 380 2.74 0.69 -26.64
N GLY A 381 3.51 0.71 -25.55
CA GLY A 381 3.79 1.90 -24.73
C GLY A 381 2.75 2.20 -23.64
N ASN A 382 1.76 1.33 -23.47
CA ASN A 382 0.90 1.30 -22.28
C ASN A 382 1.62 0.56 -21.14
N LEU A 383 1.21 0.83 -19.90
CA LEU A 383 1.72 0.12 -18.73
C LEU A 383 0.89 -1.15 -18.51
N TRP A 384 1.56 -2.27 -18.25
CA TRP A 384 0.94 -3.58 -18.03
C TRP A 384 1.44 -4.19 -16.74
N LEU A 385 0.53 -4.49 -15.82
CA LEU A 385 0.79 -5.33 -14.66
C LEU A 385 -0.07 -6.59 -14.78
N VAL A 386 0.58 -7.76 -14.82
CA VAL A 386 -0.10 -9.05 -14.78
C VAL A 386 0.26 -9.74 -13.48
N THR A 387 -0.73 -10.21 -12.71
CA THR A 387 -0.50 -10.87 -11.42
C THR A 387 -0.83 -12.36 -11.47
N SER A 388 -0.04 -13.18 -10.77
CA SER A 388 -0.29 -14.61 -10.62
C SER A 388 0.29 -15.16 -9.32
N ARG A 389 -0.09 -16.38 -8.95
CA ARG A 389 0.72 -17.21 -8.03
C ARG A 389 1.92 -17.81 -8.76
N PRO A 390 3.03 -18.11 -8.06
CA PRO A 390 4.17 -18.82 -8.64
C PRO A 390 3.80 -20.22 -9.14
N SER A 391 2.98 -20.91 -8.35
CA SER A 391 2.36 -22.19 -8.69
C SER A 391 1.09 -21.92 -9.52
N ALA A 392 1.20 -21.42 -10.73
CA ALA A 392 0.02 -21.36 -11.63
C ALA A 392 0.48 -21.30 -13.06
N VAL A 393 1.62 -20.66 -13.29
CA VAL A 393 2.29 -20.64 -14.57
C VAL A 393 3.77 -20.85 -14.36
N PRO A 394 4.46 -21.51 -15.31
CA PRO A 394 5.90 -21.70 -15.19
C PRO A 394 6.63 -20.35 -15.13
N GLN A 395 7.87 -20.39 -14.62
CA GLN A 395 8.77 -19.24 -14.76
C GLN A 395 8.94 -18.87 -16.25
N ASP A 396 9.21 -17.59 -16.53
CA ASP A 396 9.33 -17.05 -17.89
C ASP A 396 8.05 -17.16 -18.75
N TRP A 397 6.87 -17.39 -18.15
CA TRP A 397 5.62 -17.60 -18.89
C TRP A 397 5.28 -16.48 -19.89
N LEU A 398 5.59 -15.22 -19.54
CA LEU A 398 5.42 -14.03 -20.40
C LEU A 398 6.74 -13.42 -20.88
N ALA A 399 7.88 -14.10 -20.71
CA ALA A 399 9.18 -13.55 -21.08
C ALA A 399 9.28 -13.29 -22.60
N ALA A 400 8.69 -14.17 -23.43
CA ALA A 400 8.66 -14.00 -24.88
C ALA A 400 7.78 -12.82 -25.34
N GLU A 401 6.89 -12.34 -24.47
CA GLU A 401 6.03 -11.19 -24.69
C GLU A 401 6.66 -9.88 -24.21
N GLY A 402 7.85 -9.92 -23.60
CA GLY A 402 8.59 -8.74 -23.13
C GLY A 402 8.33 -8.38 -21.66
N PHE A 403 7.59 -9.20 -20.91
CA PHE A 403 7.28 -8.92 -19.51
C PHE A 403 8.49 -9.15 -18.62
N HIS A 404 8.75 -8.19 -17.74
CA HIS A 404 9.72 -8.29 -16.67
C HIS A 404 9.11 -9.03 -15.49
N GLU A 405 9.65 -10.20 -15.17
CA GLU A 405 9.17 -11.03 -14.08
C GLU A 405 9.74 -10.57 -12.73
N LEU A 406 8.86 -10.36 -11.76
CA LEU A 406 9.18 -9.96 -10.38
C LEU A 406 8.37 -10.80 -9.40
N ASP A 407 8.94 -11.04 -8.23
CA ASP A 407 8.29 -11.71 -7.10
C ASP A 407 8.00 -10.69 -5.99
N LEU A 408 6.73 -10.59 -5.60
CA LEU A 408 6.27 -9.79 -4.47
C LEU A 408 6.72 -10.45 -3.17
N ALA A 409 7.60 -9.76 -2.45
CA ALA A 409 8.19 -10.25 -1.23
C ALA A 409 7.18 -10.32 -0.08
N ARG A 410 7.47 -11.21 0.88
CA ARG A 410 6.78 -11.24 2.17
C ARG A 410 7.10 -9.96 2.96
N MET A 411 6.23 -9.59 3.90
CA MET A 411 6.50 -8.48 4.80
C MET A 411 7.73 -8.77 5.65
N GLY A 412 8.70 -7.85 5.62
CA GLY A 412 9.80 -7.83 6.56
C GLY A 412 9.35 -7.38 7.94
N ARG A 413 10.28 -7.38 8.90
CA ARG A 413 9.97 -7.04 10.30
C ARG A 413 9.41 -5.62 10.45
N THR A 414 9.90 -4.68 9.65
CA THR A 414 9.47 -3.27 9.68
C THR A 414 8.08 -3.10 9.07
N GLU A 415 7.76 -3.82 8.00
CA GLU A 415 6.42 -3.85 7.40
C GLU A 415 5.40 -4.47 8.35
N VAL A 416 5.70 -5.62 8.96
CA VAL A 416 4.83 -6.27 9.97
C VAL A 416 4.52 -5.32 11.12
N ASP A 417 5.55 -4.67 11.66
CA ASP A 417 5.44 -3.71 12.76
C ASP A 417 4.54 -2.52 12.39
N THR A 418 4.73 -2.00 11.18
CA THR A 418 3.95 -0.88 10.64
C THR A 418 2.51 -1.30 10.38
N PHE A 419 2.28 -2.50 9.85
CA PHE A 419 0.95 -3.04 9.62
C PHE A 419 0.19 -3.17 10.94
N ILE A 420 0.77 -3.81 11.97
CA ILE A 420 0.13 -3.99 13.27
C ILE A 420 -0.23 -2.65 13.89
N ARG A 421 0.69 -1.68 13.88
CA ARG A 421 0.46 -0.34 14.42
C ARG A 421 -0.67 0.39 13.68
N ARG A 422 -0.60 0.44 12.35
CA ARG A 422 -1.63 1.09 11.52
C ARG A 422 -2.98 0.44 11.75
N TRP A 423 -3.04 -0.89 11.78
CA TRP A 423 -4.26 -1.65 12.03
C TRP A 423 -4.86 -1.36 13.40
N HIS A 424 -4.07 -1.30 14.48
CA HIS A 424 -4.61 -1.06 15.83
C HIS A 424 -5.05 0.39 16.01
N ARG A 425 -4.29 1.35 15.48
CA ARG A 425 -4.71 2.76 15.42
C ARG A 425 -6.02 2.89 14.63
N ALA A 426 -6.11 2.17 13.52
CA ALA A 426 -7.29 2.10 12.69
C ALA A 426 -8.52 1.53 13.44
N ALA A 427 -8.31 0.51 14.26
CA ALA A 427 -9.33 -0.09 15.11
C ALA A 427 -9.83 0.82 16.25
N GLY A 428 -9.21 2.00 16.44
CA GLY A 428 -9.37 2.80 17.65
C GLY A 428 -8.95 2.04 18.91
N ALA A 429 -8.06 1.06 18.79
CA ALA A 429 -7.55 0.30 19.92
C ALA A 429 -6.48 1.11 20.68
N GLU A 430 -6.36 0.87 21.98
CA GLU A 430 -5.27 1.43 22.77
C GLU A 430 -3.91 0.96 22.24
N GLU A 431 -2.92 1.84 22.20
CA GLU A 431 -1.57 1.55 21.69
C GLU A 431 -0.94 0.33 22.41
N ALA A 432 -1.24 0.15 23.71
CA ALA A 432 -0.78 -0.97 24.51
C ALA A 432 -1.20 -2.34 23.96
N VAL A 433 -2.39 -2.44 23.33
CA VAL A 433 -2.89 -3.68 22.71
C VAL A 433 -2.08 -4.02 21.47
N GLY A 434 -1.81 -3.03 20.62
CA GLY A 434 -0.97 -3.22 19.43
C GLY A 434 0.47 -3.57 19.81
N GLU A 435 1.02 -2.94 20.84
CA GLU A 435 2.37 -3.23 21.34
C GLU A 435 2.48 -4.63 21.96
N ALA A 436 1.43 -5.11 22.63
CA ALA A 436 1.38 -6.50 23.12
C ALA A 436 1.46 -7.51 21.98
N LEU A 437 0.70 -7.31 20.90
CA LEU A 437 0.76 -8.18 19.72
C LEU A 437 2.14 -8.15 19.05
N ARG A 438 2.72 -6.95 18.88
CA ARG A 438 4.07 -6.79 18.33
C ARG A 438 5.10 -7.58 19.12
N ARG A 439 5.01 -7.56 20.46
CA ARG A 439 5.85 -8.40 21.32
C ARG A 439 5.63 -9.89 21.06
N SER A 440 4.38 -10.36 21.08
CA SER A 440 4.05 -11.77 20.84
C SER A 440 4.56 -12.28 19.48
N VAL A 441 4.42 -11.49 18.42
CA VAL A 441 4.90 -11.80 17.06
C VAL A 441 6.43 -11.78 16.97
N ARG A 442 7.11 -10.96 17.78
CA ARG A 442 8.58 -10.92 17.85
C ARG A 442 9.16 -12.08 18.64
N THR A 443 8.49 -12.53 19.70
CA THR A 443 9.00 -13.58 20.60
C THR A 443 8.59 -15.00 20.20
N THR A 444 7.55 -15.15 19.37
CA THR A 444 6.99 -16.46 19.00
C THR A 444 7.24 -16.74 17.52
N THR A 445 8.10 -17.71 17.21
CA THR A 445 8.51 -18.06 15.84
C THR A 445 7.33 -18.35 14.91
N GLU A 446 6.36 -19.14 15.37
CA GLU A 446 5.21 -19.50 14.53
C GLU A 446 4.31 -18.29 14.21
N LEU A 447 4.07 -17.42 15.19
CA LEU A 447 3.34 -16.16 14.95
C LEU A 447 4.11 -15.24 14.00
N ASN A 448 5.44 -15.20 14.09
CA ASN A 448 6.28 -14.44 13.19
C ASN A 448 6.14 -14.92 11.74
N ARG A 449 6.22 -16.23 11.52
CA ARG A 449 6.06 -16.87 10.20
C ARG A 449 4.71 -16.50 9.59
N LEU A 450 3.62 -16.62 10.36
CA LEU A 450 2.28 -16.26 9.92
C LEU A 450 2.15 -14.77 9.61
N ALA A 451 2.69 -13.90 10.47
CA ALA A 451 2.56 -12.44 10.34
C ALA A 451 3.26 -11.87 9.10
N THR A 452 4.21 -12.58 8.49
CA THR A 452 4.88 -12.12 7.25
C THR A 452 3.95 -12.04 6.04
N ASN A 453 2.77 -12.64 6.12
CA ASN A 453 1.70 -12.55 5.12
C ASN A 453 0.66 -11.51 5.55
N PRO A 454 0.37 -10.47 4.74
CA PRO A 454 -0.57 -9.40 5.10
C PRO A 454 -1.94 -9.88 5.57
N LEU A 455 -2.52 -10.90 4.89
CA LEU A 455 -3.81 -11.46 5.25
C LEU A 455 -3.76 -12.06 6.67
N MET A 456 -2.76 -12.91 6.92
CA MET A 456 -2.59 -13.59 8.20
C MET A 456 -2.26 -12.60 9.33
N CYS A 457 -1.46 -11.57 9.04
CA CYS A 457 -1.20 -10.48 9.97
C CYS A 457 -2.48 -9.73 10.35
N GLY A 458 -3.36 -9.45 9.38
CA GLY A 458 -4.69 -8.88 9.64
C GLY A 458 -5.54 -9.78 10.54
N MET A 459 -5.54 -11.09 10.31
CA MET A 459 -6.27 -12.05 11.15
C MET A 459 -5.70 -12.13 12.57
N LEU A 460 -4.37 -12.08 12.73
CA LEU A 460 -3.73 -12.01 14.05
C LEU A 460 -4.11 -10.73 14.79
N CYS A 461 -4.12 -9.57 14.10
CA CYS A 461 -4.55 -8.32 14.72
C CYS A 461 -6.01 -8.40 15.20
N ALA A 462 -6.89 -8.90 14.32
CA ALA A 462 -8.30 -9.12 14.61
C ALA A 462 -8.51 -9.97 15.87
N LEU A 463 -7.91 -11.16 15.88
CA LEU A 463 -8.08 -12.13 16.95
C LEU A 463 -7.42 -11.70 18.25
N HIS A 464 -6.26 -11.05 18.19
CA HIS A 464 -5.59 -10.53 19.38
C HIS A 464 -6.48 -9.52 20.12
N ARG A 465 -7.13 -8.63 19.36
CA ARG A 465 -8.08 -7.65 19.90
C ARG A 465 -9.35 -8.33 20.45
N ASP A 466 -9.91 -9.25 19.69
CA ASP A 466 -11.13 -9.99 20.05
C ASP A 466 -10.95 -10.82 21.34
N ARG A 467 -9.85 -11.57 21.43
CA ARG A 467 -9.60 -12.55 22.50
C ARG A 467 -8.73 -12.03 23.64
N ARG A 468 -8.60 -10.70 23.78
CA ARG A 468 -7.79 -10.04 24.84
C ARG A 468 -6.36 -10.61 24.95
N GLY A 469 -5.73 -10.85 23.81
CA GLY A 469 -4.33 -11.29 23.76
C GLY A 469 -4.08 -12.78 23.56
N PHE A 470 -5.10 -13.65 23.64
CA PHE A 470 -4.92 -15.08 23.37
C PHE A 470 -4.90 -15.37 21.87
N LEU A 471 -3.79 -15.93 21.38
CA LEU A 471 -3.60 -16.26 19.96
C LEU A 471 -3.32 -17.75 19.75
N PRO A 472 -3.97 -18.36 18.73
CA PRO A 472 -3.57 -19.68 18.25
C PRO A 472 -2.12 -19.69 17.75
N GLN A 473 -1.43 -20.82 17.93
CA GLN A 473 -0.02 -20.97 17.54
C GLN A 473 0.17 -21.65 16.18
N ASP A 474 -0.88 -22.24 15.63
CA ASP A 474 -0.86 -22.92 14.32
C ASP A 474 -1.90 -22.33 13.35
N ARG A 475 -1.66 -22.55 12.05
CA ARG A 475 -2.47 -22.01 10.95
C ARG A 475 -3.92 -22.50 10.98
N ARG A 476 -4.17 -23.77 11.31
CA ARG A 476 -5.52 -24.35 11.36
C ARG A 476 -6.34 -23.71 12.48
N SER A 477 -5.79 -23.68 13.68
CA SER A 477 -6.45 -23.07 14.84
C SER A 477 -6.68 -21.57 14.64
N LEU A 478 -5.79 -20.88 13.91
CA LEU A 478 -5.98 -19.48 13.53
C LEU A 478 -7.18 -19.28 12.59
N TYR A 479 -7.33 -20.13 11.57
CA TYR A 479 -8.49 -20.08 10.68
C TYR A 479 -9.79 -20.41 11.41
N GLU A 480 -9.81 -21.46 12.23
CA GLU A 480 -11.00 -21.80 13.01
C GLU A 480 -11.38 -20.66 13.97
N ALA A 481 -10.40 -20.10 14.67
CA ALA A 481 -10.62 -18.98 15.57
C ALA A 481 -11.22 -17.75 14.86
N ALA A 482 -10.70 -17.43 13.66
CA ALA A 482 -11.21 -16.35 12.85
C ALA A 482 -12.61 -16.62 12.30
N LEU A 483 -12.91 -17.85 11.88
CA LEU A 483 -14.26 -18.25 11.46
C LEU A 483 -15.26 -18.10 12.59
N THR A 484 -14.94 -18.58 13.80
CA THR A 484 -15.80 -18.40 14.97
C THR A 484 -16.07 -16.92 15.25
N MET A 485 -15.02 -16.10 15.25
CA MET A 485 -15.14 -14.65 15.42
C MET A 485 -16.02 -14.00 14.33
N LEU A 486 -15.84 -14.37 13.06
CA LEU A 486 -16.58 -13.79 11.94
C LEU A 486 -18.05 -14.23 11.89
N LEU A 487 -18.35 -15.46 12.29
CA LEU A 487 -19.69 -16.05 12.15
C LEU A 487 -20.56 -15.90 13.40
N GLU A 488 -20.00 -15.96 14.61
CA GLU A 488 -20.80 -15.89 15.85
C GLU A 488 -20.90 -14.47 16.39
N ARG A 489 -19.76 -13.77 16.49
CA ARG A 489 -19.71 -12.47 17.15
C ARG A 489 -20.35 -11.39 16.27
N ARG A 490 -20.07 -11.42 14.96
CA ARG A 490 -20.68 -10.50 13.98
C ARG A 490 -22.19 -10.64 13.90
N ASP A 491 -22.69 -11.86 14.08
CA ASP A 491 -24.11 -12.16 14.02
C ASP A 491 -24.84 -11.51 15.18
N ARG A 492 -24.32 -11.71 16.39
CA ARG A 492 -24.84 -11.11 17.62
C ARG A 492 -24.75 -9.58 17.62
N GLU A 493 -23.66 -9.00 17.11
CA GLU A 493 -23.53 -7.55 16.98
C GLU A 493 -24.55 -6.96 15.99
N ARG A 494 -24.87 -7.67 14.89
CA ARG A 494 -25.90 -7.22 13.94
C ARG A 494 -27.32 -7.39 14.46
N GLU A 495 -27.62 -8.45 15.21
CA GLU A 495 -28.93 -8.63 15.86
C GLU A 495 -29.29 -7.48 16.81
N LEU A 496 -28.29 -6.91 17.49
CA LEU A 496 -28.47 -5.75 18.36
C LEU A 496 -28.81 -4.46 17.60
N HIS A 497 -28.43 -4.36 16.32
CA HIS A 497 -28.60 -3.15 15.50
C HIS A 497 -29.72 -3.27 14.46
N ALA A 498 -30.05 -4.49 14.00
CA ALA A 498 -31.10 -4.77 13.03
C ALA A 498 -31.65 -6.20 13.26
N PRO A 499 -32.67 -6.37 14.10
CA PRO A 499 -33.23 -7.69 14.45
C PRO A 499 -34.05 -8.35 13.31
N ALA A 500 -34.08 -7.76 12.11
CA ALA A 500 -34.83 -8.28 10.97
C ALA A 500 -33.97 -9.25 10.13
N GLY A 501 -34.18 -10.55 10.29
CA GLY A 501 -33.65 -11.59 9.40
C GLY A 501 -33.48 -12.96 10.09
N THR A 502 -33.49 -14.04 9.31
CA THR A 502 -33.22 -15.40 9.84
C THR A 502 -31.85 -15.48 10.49
N ALA A 503 -31.81 -15.90 11.76
CA ALA A 503 -30.59 -16.24 12.48
C ALA A 503 -30.20 -17.70 12.17
N LEU A 504 -29.02 -17.89 11.59
CA LEU A 504 -28.48 -19.21 11.28
C LEU A 504 -27.45 -19.58 12.34
N SER A 505 -27.57 -20.77 12.93
CA SER A 505 -26.55 -21.24 13.89
C SER A 505 -25.16 -21.29 13.24
N TYR A 506 -24.09 -21.12 14.04
CA TYR A 506 -22.70 -21.24 13.58
C TYR A 506 -22.48 -22.50 12.73
N ALA A 507 -22.92 -23.65 13.26
CA ALA A 507 -22.77 -24.94 12.60
C ALA A 507 -23.50 -24.97 11.23
N THR A 508 -24.70 -24.40 11.16
CA THR A 508 -25.48 -24.31 9.90
C THR A 508 -24.79 -23.41 8.88
N GLN A 509 -24.30 -22.23 9.29
CA GLN A 509 -23.57 -21.31 8.41
C GLN A 509 -22.31 -21.98 7.85
N VAL A 510 -21.53 -22.60 8.74
CA VAL A 510 -20.34 -23.38 8.39
C VAL A 510 -20.66 -24.44 7.32
N GLN A 511 -21.69 -25.25 7.53
CA GLN A 511 -22.05 -26.33 6.60
C GLN A 511 -22.45 -25.81 5.22
N LEU A 512 -23.20 -24.71 5.16
CA LEU A 512 -23.59 -24.09 3.89
C LEU A 512 -22.38 -23.49 3.16
N LEU A 513 -21.54 -22.74 3.89
CA LEU A 513 -20.33 -22.12 3.32
C LEU A 513 -19.34 -23.17 2.82
N GLN A 514 -19.19 -24.29 3.55
CA GLN A 514 -18.43 -25.45 3.08
C GLN A 514 -18.92 -25.99 1.74
N LYS A 515 -20.25 -26.14 1.57
CA LYS A 515 -20.84 -26.65 0.33
C LYS A 515 -20.61 -25.70 -0.84
N LEU A 516 -20.74 -24.39 -0.62
CA LEU A 516 -20.43 -23.37 -1.63
C LEU A 516 -18.93 -23.38 -1.99
N ALA A 517 -18.06 -23.42 -0.99
CA ALA A 517 -16.61 -23.43 -1.18
C ALA A 517 -16.14 -24.68 -1.95
N TRP A 518 -16.60 -25.86 -1.55
CA TRP A 518 -16.23 -27.11 -2.21
C TRP A 518 -16.74 -27.18 -3.64
N TRP A 519 -17.96 -26.67 -3.89
CA TRP A 519 -18.46 -26.56 -5.26
C TRP A 519 -17.56 -25.68 -6.12
N LEU A 520 -17.13 -24.52 -5.64
CA LEU A 520 -16.22 -23.63 -6.38
C LEU A 520 -14.90 -24.34 -6.72
N ILE A 521 -14.28 -24.98 -5.73
CA ILE A 521 -13.00 -25.70 -5.91
C ILE A 521 -13.13 -26.85 -6.89
N ARG A 522 -14.10 -27.74 -6.69
CA ARG A 522 -14.30 -28.94 -7.52
C ARG A 522 -14.60 -28.60 -8.98
N ASN A 523 -15.24 -27.45 -9.24
CA ASN A 523 -15.56 -27.01 -10.59
C ASN A 523 -14.49 -26.07 -11.20
N GLY A 524 -13.40 -25.77 -10.48
CA GLY A 524 -12.37 -24.83 -10.95
C GLY A 524 -12.92 -23.41 -11.17
N ARG A 525 -13.87 -22.98 -10.33
CA ARG A 525 -14.57 -21.69 -10.43
C ARG A 525 -14.14 -20.78 -9.29
N ALA A 526 -13.95 -19.50 -9.60
CA ALA A 526 -13.67 -18.46 -8.60
C ALA A 526 -14.93 -17.68 -8.15
N GLU A 527 -15.98 -17.65 -8.98
CA GLU A 527 -17.26 -16.99 -8.69
C GLU A 527 -18.45 -17.91 -9.03
N LEU A 528 -19.53 -17.77 -8.27
CA LEU A 528 -20.83 -18.42 -8.44
C LEU A 528 -21.86 -17.44 -9.00
N ASP A 529 -22.76 -17.94 -9.84
CA ASP A 529 -24.01 -17.24 -10.10
C ASP A 529 -24.94 -17.36 -8.88
N ARG A 530 -25.73 -16.32 -8.59
CA ARG A 530 -26.72 -16.36 -7.49
C ARG A 530 -27.68 -17.55 -7.62
N SER A 531 -28.07 -17.90 -8.84
CA SER A 531 -28.91 -19.09 -9.11
C SER A 531 -28.21 -20.41 -8.73
N GLU A 532 -26.92 -20.56 -9.02
CA GLU A 532 -26.12 -21.72 -8.62
C GLU A 532 -26.00 -21.80 -7.10
N ALA A 533 -25.75 -20.67 -6.43
CA ALA A 533 -25.69 -20.60 -4.97
C ALA A 533 -27.02 -21.00 -4.31
N LEU A 534 -28.15 -20.49 -4.83
CA LEU A 534 -29.49 -20.84 -4.36
C LEU A 534 -29.78 -22.33 -4.56
N GLN A 535 -29.38 -22.93 -5.69
CA GLN A 535 -29.54 -24.36 -5.92
C GLN A 535 -28.75 -25.22 -4.91
N ILE A 536 -27.51 -24.82 -4.60
CA ILE A 536 -26.68 -25.51 -3.61
C ILE A 536 -27.32 -25.41 -2.21
N ILE A 537 -27.78 -24.22 -1.84
CA ILE A 537 -28.47 -23.95 -0.57
C ILE A 537 -29.75 -24.79 -0.48
N GLY A 538 -30.60 -24.74 -1.50
CA GLY A 538 -31.88 -25.46 -1.53
C GLY A 538 -31.73 -26.97 -1.42
N ARG A 539 -30.65 -27.55 -1.98
CA ARG A 539 -30.32 -28.98 -1.81
C ARG A 539 -29.87 -29.32 -0.39
N ALA A 540 -29.15 -28.42 0.28
CA ALA A 540 -28.64 -28.64 1.63
C ALA A 540 -29.69 -28.40 2.73
N ARG A 541 -30.67 -27.53 2.45
CA ARG A 541 -31.66 -27.02 3.40
C ARG A 541 -32.43 -28.10 4.17
N PRO A 542 -32.95 -29.18 3.54
CA PRO A 542 -33.70 -30.21 4.26
C PRO A 542 -32.84 -30.94 5.30
N ALA A 543 -31.58 -31.24 4.97
CA ALA A 543 -30.65 -31.94 5.86
C ALA A 543 -30.16 -31.06 7.04
N LEU A 544 -30.31 -29.74 6.92
CA LEU A 544 -29.91 -28.76 7.94
C LEU A 544 -31.08 -28.27 8.80
N ASN A 545 -32.24 -28.93 8.74
CA ASN A 545 -33.46 -28.55 9.46
C ASN A 545 -33.95 -27.12 9.17
N LEU A 546 -33.69 -26.62 7.95
CA LEU A 546 -34.06 -25.28 7.50
C LEU A 546 -35.31 -25.29 6.59
N ALA A 547 -36.11 -26.35 6.61
CA ALA A 547 -37.23 -26.56 5.69
C ALA A 547 -38.32 -25.45 5.74
N GLY A 548 -38.39 -24.67 6.82
CA GLY A 548 -39.29 -23.51 6.95
C GLY A 548 -38.73 -22.16 6.50
N VAL A 549 -37.44 -22.07 6.18
CA VAL A 549 -36.76 -20.82 5.76
C VAL A 549 -36.57 -20.81 4.24
N GLY A 550 -36.81 -19.71 3.55
CA GLY A 550 -36.60 -19.66 2.09
C GLY A 550 -35.12 -19.74 1.68
N ASP A 551 -34.81 -20.32 0.51
CA ASP A 551 -33.43 -20.39 0.00
C ASP A 551 -32.80 -18.99 -0.13
N GLU A 552 -33.61 -18.02 -0.58
CA GLU A 552 -33.22 -16.62 -0.71
C GLU A 552 -32.91 -15.99 0.66
N GLU A 553 -33.70 -16.32 1.67
CA GLU A 553 -33.51 -15.79 3.01
C GLU A 553 -32.22 -16.34 3.64
N VAL A 554 -31.92 -17.62 3.41
CA VAL A 554 -30.63 -18.24 3.81
C VAL A 554 -29.46 -17.60 3.05
N TYR A 555 -29.61 -17.39 1.75
CA TYR A 555 -28.58 -16.76 0.92
C TYR A 555 -28.25 -15.34 1.41
N VAL A 556 -29.28 -14.51 1.63
CA VAL A 556 -29.13 -13.14 2.16
C VAL A 556 -28.52 -13.15 3.56
N ALA A 557 -28.92 -14.09 4.42
CA ALA A 557 -28.32 -14.25 5.75
C ALA A 557 -26.81 -14.55 5.65
N LEU A 558 -26.39 -15.49 4.78
CA LEU A 558 -24.97 -15.76 4.56
C LEU A 558 -24.23 -14.55 3.99
N LEU A 559 -24.79 -13.87 2.99
CA LEU A 559 -24.14 -12.73 2.34
C LEU A 559 -23.92 -11.55 3.30
N LEU A 560 -24.96 -11.20 4.05
CA LEU A 560 -24.92 -10.04 4.94
C LEU A 560 -24.19 -10.36 6.26
N ARG A 561 -24.47 -11.53 6.86
CA ARG A 561 -24.13 -11.81 8.26
C ARG A 561 -22.79 -12.55 8.41
N SER A 562 -22.41 -13.42 7.47
CA SER A 562 -21.17 -14.22 7.60
C SER A 562 -19.88 -13.37 7.54
N GLY A 563 -19.89 -12.30 6.74
CA GLY A 563 -18.68 -11.54 6.43
C GLY A 563 -17.63 -12.29 5.59
N LEU A 564 -17.97 -13.48 5.11
CA LEU A 564 -17.08 -14.32 4.29
C LEU A 564 -17.47 -14.29 2.82
N LEU A 565 -18.73 -13.98 2.51
CA LEU A 565 -19.22 -13.81 1.15
C LEU A 565 -19.41 -12.34 0.83
N ARG A 566 -19.28 -12.00 -0.46
CA ARG A 566 -19.65 -10.69 -1.00
C ARG A 566 -20.30 -10.86 -2.37
N GLU A 567 -20.99 -9.80 -2.81
CA GLU A 567 -21.59 -9.72 -4.13
C GLU A 567 -20.82 -8.68 -4.94
N PRO A 568 -19.75 -9.07 -5.66
CA PRO A 568 -18.83 -8.10 -6.21
C PRO A 568 -19.35 -7.50 -7.53
N ALA A 569 -20.39 -8.10 -8.13
CA ALA A 569 -21.20 -7.60 -9.23
C ALA A 569 -22.62 -8.18 -9.09
N GLU A 570 -23.62 -7.54 -9.70
CA GLU A 570 -25.02 -7.97 -9.59
C GLU A 570 -25.20 -9.45 -9.98
N GLY A 571 -25.78 -10.24 -9.08
CA GLY A 571 -26.06 -11.66 -9.29
C GLY A 571 -24.83 -12.57 -9.27
N ARG A 572 -23.68 -12.08 -8.79
CA ARG A 572 -22.44 -12.86 -8.63
C ARG A 572 -22.05 -12.94 -7.17
N VAL A 573 -21.59 -14.09 -6.71
CA VAL A 573 -21.10 -14.26 -5.33
C VAL A 573 -19.75 -14.94 -5.31
N ASP A 574 -18.84 -14.44 -4.48
CA ASP A 574 -17.54 -15.03 -4.21
C ASP A 574 -17.20 -14.98 -2.72
N PHE A 575 -16.16 -15.70 -2.33
CA PHE A 575 -15.56 -15.53 -1.02
C PHE A 575 -14.74 -14.24 -1.01
N LEU A 576 -14.85 -13.47 0.08
CA LEU A 576 -14.06 -12.26 0.29
C LEU A 576 -12.55 -12.53 0.08
N HIS A 577 -12.09 -13.72 0.52
CA HIS A 577 -10.74 -14.21 0.28
C HIS A 577 -10.71 -15.72 -0.02
N ARG A 578 -9.96 -16.09 -1.06
CA ARG A 578 -9.75 -17.50 -1.50
C ARG A 578 -9.24 -18.42 -0.39
N THR A 579 -8.42 -17.91 0.54
CA THR A 579 -7.93 -18.72 1.67
C THR A 579 -9.04 -19.32 2.54
N PHE A 580 -10.15 -18.61 2.77
CA PHE A 580 -11.29 -19.15 3.51
C PHE A 580 -12.09 -20.14 2.67
N GLN A 581 -12.19 -19.91 1.36
CA GLN A 581 -12.74 -20.88 0.42
C GLN A 581 -11.94 -22.19 0.47
N ASP A 582 -10.61 -22.12 0.35
CA ASP A 582 -9.73 -23.29 0.38
C ASP A 582 -9.85 -24.05 1.72
N TYR A 583 -9.89 -23.33 2.84
CA TYR A 583 -10.07 -23.93 4.18
C TYR A 583 -11.43 -24.63 4.33
N LEU A 584 -12.53 -23.95 4.00
CA LEU A 584 -13.87 -24.52 4.14
C LEU A 584 -14.11 -25.68 3.15
N GLY A 585 -13.64 -25.51 1.91
CA GLY A 585 -13.79 -26.53 0.87
C GLY A 585 -12.95 -27.77 1.15
N SER A 586 -11.69 -27.62 1.59
CA SER A 586 -10.86 -28.75 2.00
C SER A 586 -11.44 -29.52 3.20
N ARG A 587 -12.04 -28.81 4.17
CA ARG A 587 -12.75 -29.46 5.29
C ARG A 587 -13.92 -30.32 4.82
N LEU A 588 -14.70 -29.86 3.83
CA LEU A 588 -15.79 -30.66 3.28
C LEU A 588 -15.28 -31.83 2.44
N ALA A 589 -14.22 -31.63 1.66
CA ALA A 589 -13.60 -32.71 0.89
C ALA A 589 -13.16 -33.87 1.78
N VAL A 590 -12.57 -33.58 2.95
CA VAL A 590 -12.21 -34.59 3.96
C VAL A 590 -13.46 -35.27 4.55
N GLN A 591 -14.51 -34.51 4.85
CA GLN A 591 -15.77 -35.05 5.39
C GLN A 591 -16.48 -36.00 4.41
N GLU A 592 -16.42 -35.71 3.12
CA GLU A 592 -16.98 -36.55 2.04
C GLU A 592 -16.03 -37.67 1.59
N MET A 593 -14.85 -37.78 2.22
CA MET A 593 -13.81 -38.77 1.89
C MET A 593 -13.28 -38.66 0.45
N ASP A 594 -13.28 -37.45 -0.13
CA ASP A 594 -12.78 -37.14 -1.47
C ASP A 594 -11.23 -37.15 -1.55
N PHE A 595 -10.55 -38.01 -0.77
CA PHE A 595 -9.09 -38.05 -0.65
C PHE A 595 -8.40 -38.33 -1.99
N ASP A 596 -8.93 -39.31 -2.73
CA ASP A 596 -8.36 -39.68 -4.02
C ASP A 596 -8.55 -38.54 -5.03
N LEU A 597 -9.71 -37.86 -5.02
CA LEU A 597 -9.92 -36.68 -5.84
C LEU A 597 -8.89 -35.58 -5.52
N LEU A 598 -8.63 -35.30 -4.24
CA LEU A 598 -7.63 -34.31 -3.82
C LEU A 598 -6.23 -34.68 -4.31
N VAL A 599 -5.83 -35.94 -4.12
CA VAL A 599 -4.47 -36.40 -4.48
C VAL A 599 -4.29 -36.56 -5.99
N ASP A 600 -5.34 -36.93 -6.72
CA ASP A 600 -5.32 -37.03 -8.19
C ASP A 600 -5.17 -35.64 -8.86
N HIS A 601 -5.38 -34.54 -8.11
CA HIS A 601 -5.12 -33.16 -8.54
C HIS A 601 -3.80 -32.60 -8.00
N ALA A 602 -2.92 -33.42 -7.42
CA ALA A 602 -1.65 -32.96 -6.83
C ALA A 602 -0.67 -32.35 -7.84
N ASP A 603 -0.84 -32.65 -9.14
CA ASP A 603 -0.09 -32.03 -10.23
C ASP A 603 -0.60 -30.61 -10.57
N ARG A 604 -1.80 -30.23 -10.09
CA ARG A 604 -2.40 -28.92 -10.34
C ARG A 604 -2.14 -27.97 -9.20
N ASP A 605 -1.48 -26.87 -9.54
CA ASP A 605 -1.08 -25.90 -8.55
C ASP A 605 -2.23 -25.19 -7.81
N GLU A 606 -3.37 -25.03 -8.48
CA GLU A 606 -4.57 -24.43 -7.90
C GLU A 606 -5.15 -25.24 -6.72
N TRP A 607 -4.74 -26.51 -6.58
CA TRP A 607 -5.11 -27.42 -5.49
C TRP A 607 -4.08 -27.48 -4.36
N GLU A 608 -2.91 -26.86 -4.49
CA GLU A 608 -1.84 -26.91 -3.48
C GLU A 608 -2.31 -26.54 -2.07
N ASP A 609 -2.87 -25.34 -1.90
CA ASP A 609 -3.39 -24.89 -0.61
C ASP A 609 -4.55 -25.79 -0.13
N VAL A 610 -5.38 -26.29 -1.04
CA VAL A 610 -6.53 -27.16 -0.71
C VAL A 610 -6.04 -28.51 -0.16
N ILE A 611 -5.03 -29.11 -0.77
CA ILE A 611 -4.44 -30.39 -0.33
C ILE A 611 -3.75 -30.23 1.02
N LEU A 612 -2.97 -29.15 1.20
CA LEU A 612 -2.29 -28.89 2.48
C LEU A 612 -3.28 -28.64 3.62
N LEU A 613 -4.36 -27.90 3.35
CA LEU A 613 -5.43 -27.67 4.34
C LEU A 613 -6.28 -28.93 4.59
N ALA A 614 -6.48 -29.77 3.58
CA ALA A 614 -7.15 -31.06 3.74
C ALA A 614 -6.34 -31.98 4.67
N LEU A 615 -5.01 -32.04 4.51
CA LEU A 615 -4.12 -32.75 5.45
C LEU A 615 -4.22 -32.19 6.87
N ALA A 616 -4.38 -30.87 7.02
CA ALA A 616 -4.61 -30.25 8.32
C ALA A 616 -5.94 -30.67 8.95
N HIS A 617 -6.98 -30.92 8.14
CA HIS A 617 -8.31 -31.35 8.58
C HIS A 617 -8.45 -32.85 8.83
N ALA A 618 -7.64 -33.65 8.14
CA ALA A 618 -7.67 -35.10 8.18
C ALA A 618 -7.36 -35.68 9.57
N ARG A 619 -8.04 -36.76 9.92
CA ARG A 619 -7.70 -37.64 11.05
C ARG A 619 -6.42 -38.42 10.73
N PRO A 620 -5.70 -38.99 11.72
CA PRO A 620 -4.40 -39.61 11.49
C PRO A 620 -4.39 -40.68 10.36
N LYS A 621 -5.42 -41.54 10.29
CA LYS A 621 -5.52 -42.56 9.23
C LYS A 621 -5.87 -42.01 7.85
N GLU A 622 -6.61 -40.90 7.79
CA GLU A 622 -6.93 -40.20 6.55
C GLU A 622 -5.70 -39.47 6.02
N ALA A 623 -4.96 -38.78 6.90
CA ALA A 623 -3.70 -38.14 6.58
C ALA A 623 -2.66 -39.16 6.11
N GLU A 624 -2.55 -40.31 6.77
CA GLU A 624 -1.72 -41.43 6.35
C GLU A 624 -2.07 -41.88 4.91
N HIS A 625 -3.35 -42.06 4.59
CA HIS A 625 -3.80 -42.43 3.24
C HIS A 625 -3.35 -41.40 2.20
N MET A 626 -3.62 -40.11 2.45
CA MET A 626 -3.26 -39.02 1.54
C MET A 626 -1.74 -38.91 1.33
N LEU A 627 -0.95 -38.93 2.41
CA LEU A 627 0.52 -38.85 2.34
C LEU A 627 1.12 -40.03 1.57
N ARG A 628 0.56 -41.24 1.75
CA ARG A 628 0.99 -42.42 0.98
C ARG A 628 0.68 -42.27 -0.50
N ARG A 629 -0.55 -41.85 -0.84
CA ARG A 629 -0.98 -41.64 -2.23
C ARG A 629 -0.19 -40.53 -2.92
N LEU A 630 0.16 -39.44 -2.23
CA LEU A 630 0.99 -38.36 -2.77
C LEU A 630 2.42 -38.82 -3.10
N THR A 631 2.96 -39.77 -2.33
CA THR A 631 4.34 -40.27 -2.50
C THR A 631 4.45 -41.51 -3.39
N GLU A 632 3.36 -42.22 -3.65
CA GLU A 632 3.31 -43.44 -4.47
C GLU A 632 3.77 -43.24 -5.92
N PRO A 633 3.40 -42.16 -6.62
CA PRO A 633 3.90 -41.89 -7.96
C PRO A 633 5.41 -41.61 -8.05
N GLY A 634 6.06 -41.26 -6.93
CA GLY A 634 7.48 -40.86 -6.92
C GLY A 634 7.78 -39.57 -7.70
N THR A 635 6.77 -38.72 -7.90
CA THR A 635 6.94 -37.43 -8.58
C THR A 635 7.51 -36.37 -7.64
N PRO A 636 8.37 -35.45 -8.13
CA PRO A 636 8.88 -34.34 -7.31
C PRO A 636 7.77 -33.54 -6.63
N ARG A 637 6.69 -33.23 -7.36
CA ARG A 637 5.54 -32.47 -6.88
C ARG A 637 4.83 -33.15 -5.69
N GLY A 638 4.46 -34.42 -5.87
CA GLY A 638 3.82 -35.20 -4.80
C GLY A 638 4.70 -35.33 -3.56
N SER A 639 6.01 -35.53 -3.73
CA SER A 639 6.97 -35.60 -2.61
C SER A 639 7.12 -34.28 -1.87
N LEU A 640 7.19 -33.15 -2.58
CA LEU A 640 7.25 -31.80 -1.97
C LEU A 640 5.95 -31.46 -1.24
N LEU A 641 4.78 -31.74 -1.84
CA LEU A 641 3.48 -31.55 -1.21
C LEU A 641 3.32 -32.41 0.05
N ALA A 642 3.74 -33.68 -0.01
CA ALA A 642 3.69 -34.56 1.15
C ALA A 642 4.63 -34.07 2.27
N ALA A 643 5.83 -33.63 1.93
CA ALA A 643 6.78 -33.07 2.89
C ALA A 643 6.26 -31.79 3.55
N ALA A 644 5.72 -30.85 2.76
CA ALA A 644 5.09 -29.65 3.28
C ALA A 644 3.85 -29.99 4.14
N GLY A 645 3.07 -30.98 3.71
CA GLY A 645 1.87 -31.47 4.39
C GLY A 645 2.14 -32.08 5.76
N LEU A 646 3.30 -32.69 5.99
CA LEU A 646 3.68 -33.24 7.31
C LEU A 646 3.65 -32.18 8.42
N HIS A 647 3.93 -30.91 8.09
CA HIS A 647 3.87 -29.82 9.07
C HIS A 647 2.44 -29.47 9.51
N TYR A 648 1.43 -29.90 8.76
CA TYR A 648 0.01 -29.65 9.04
C TYR A 648 -0.65 -30.79 9.81
N THR A 649 -0.05 -31.98 9.79
CA THR A 649 -0.60 -33.17 10.45
C THR A 649 -0.21 -33.22 11.92
N ALA A 650 -1.18 -33.36 12.83
CA ALA A 650 -0.92 -33.44 14.27
C ALA A 650 -0.26 -34.77 14.69
N GLU A 651 -0.61 -35.87 14.01
CA GLU A 651 -0.13 -37.22 14.31
C GLU A 651 0.02 -38.02 13.01
N VAL A 652 1.18 -38.66 12.84
CA VAL A 652 1.54 -39.50 11.69
C VAL A 652 2.40 -40.67 12.16
N GLU A 653 2.09 -41.87 11.66
CA GLU A 653 2.86 -43.08 11.95
C GLU A 653 4.33 -42.94 11.50
N PRO A 654 5.32 -43.41 12.28
CA PRO A 654 6.75 -43.25 11.97
C PRO A 654 7.14 -43.71 10.56
N TRP A 655 6.59 -44.84 10.11
CA TRP A 655 6.90 -45.40 8.80
C TRP A 655 6.39 -44.53 7.63
N VAL A 656 5.30 -43.78 7.84
CA VAL A 656 4.77 -42.83 6.85
C VAL A 656 5.68 -41.62 6.76
N ARG A 657 6.15 -41.11 7.90
CA ARG A 657 7.15 -40.03 7.95
C ARG A 657 8.43 -40.42 7.21
N GLU A 658 8.98 -41.60 7.49
CA GLU A 658 10.17 -42.13 6.79
C GLU A 658 9.94 -42.29 5.28
N ARG A 659 8.71 -42.63 4.86
CA ARG A 659 8.37 -42.70 3.44
C ARG A 659 8.38 -41.32 2.78
N VAL A 660 7.77 -40.33 3.41
CA VAL A 660 7.76 -38.95 2.91
C VAL A 660 9.18 -38.37 2.87
N GLU A 661 9.97 -38.57 3.92
CA GLU A 661 11.38 -38.13 3.99
C GLU A 661 12.23 -38.80 2.91
N ARG A 662 12.06 -40.10 2.66
CA ARG A 662 12.73 -40.79 1.54
C ARG A 662 12.31 -40.25 0.18
N GLY A 663 11.02 -39.95 0.00
CA GLY A 663 10.51 -39.32 -1.22
C GLY A 663 11.13 -37.94 -1.44
N LEU A 664 11.21 -37.10 -0.40
CA LEU A 664 11.85 -35.80 -0.47
C LEU A 664 13.35 -35.92 -0.79
N ALA A 665 14.06 -36.82 -0.12
CA ALA A 665 15.50 -37.04 -0.32
C ALA A 665 15.85 -37.57 -1.72
N ALA A 666 14.89 -38.17 -2.44
CA ALA A 666 15.09 -38.57 -3.83
C ALA A 666 15.18 -37.37 -4.80
N HIS A 667 14.69 -36.20 -4.40
CA HIS A 667 14.63 -35.00 -5.23
C HIS A 667 15.46 -33.83 -4.68
N VAL A 668 15.68 -33.77 -3.36
CA VAL A 668 16.37 -32.68 -2.68
C VAL A 668 17.54 -33.22 -1.83
N PRO A 669 18.78 -32.73 -2.02
CA PRO A 669 19.19 -31.70 -2.98
C PRO A 669 19.21 -32.22 -4.43
N PRO A 670 18.89 -31.38 -5.43
CA PRO A 670 18.94 -31.77 -6.84
C PRO A 670 20.39 -32.04 -7.27
N ASN A 671 20.59 -33.12 -8.02
CA ASN A 671 21.92 -33.56 -8.45
C ASN A 671 22.49 -32.76 -9.63
N ASP A 672 21.61 -32.12 -10.41
CA ASP A 672 21.98 -31.30 -11.56
C ASP A 672 21.02 -30.11 -11.74
N LEU A 673 21.31 -29.24 -12.71
CA LEU A 673 20.51 -28.05 -12.99
C LEU A 673 19.11 -28.38 -13.52
N ALA A 674 18.94 -29.49 -14.25
CA ALA A 674 17.65 -29.89 -14.79
C ALA A 674 16.73 -30.39 -13.67
N ALA A 675 17.24 -31.23 -12.77
CA ALA A 675 16.57 -31.64 -11.54
C ALA A 675 16.27 -30.45 -10.63
N ALA A 676 17.17 -29.47 -10.53
CA ALA A 676 16.93 -28.25 -9.77
C ALA A 676 15.78 -27.41 -10.36
N GLN A 677 15.69 -27.31 -11.69
CA GLN A 677 14.57 -26.65 -12.37
C GLN A 677 13.26 -27.43 -12.18
N GLU A 678 13.31 -28.75 -12.18
CA GLU A 678 12.15 -29.60 -11.95
C GLU A 678 11.62 -29.45 -10.52
N VAL A 679 12.50 -29.47 -9.52
CA VAL A 679 12.16 -29.18 -8.11
C VAL A 679 11.60 -27.77 -7.96
N ALA A 680 12.21 -26.77 -8.60
CA ALA A 680 11.72 -25.40 -8.56
C ALA A 680 10.32 -25.27 -9.19
N ARG A 681 10.06 -25.93 -10.33
CA ARG A 681 8.75 -25.97 -10.98
C ARG A 681 7.70 -26.72 -10.16
N ALA A 682 8.13 -27.72 -9.40
CA ALA A 682 7.27 -28.54 -8.55
C ALA A 682 6.92 -27.90 -7.18
N GLY A 683 7.33 -26.65 -6.95
CA GLY A 683 7.08 -25.93 -5.69
C GLY A 683 8.16 -26.13 -4.64
N GLY A 684 9.45 -26.07 -5.04
CA GLY A 684 10.58 -26.20 -4.10
C GLY A 684 10.56 -25.17 -2.95
N ASP A 685 9.88 -24.04 -3.12
CA ASP A 685 9.62 -23.05 -2.07
C ASP A 685 8.71 -23.54 -0.94
N LEU A 686 7.96 -24.63 -1.16
CA LEU A 686 7.14 -25.28 -0.13
C LEU A 686 7.97 -25.82 1.04
N VAL A 687 9.21 -26.26 0.77
CA VAL A 687 10.05 -26.98 1.74
C VAL A 687 11.36 -26.22 2.03
N LEU A 688 11.81 -25.35 1.12
CA LEU A 688 13.07 -24.59 1.24
C LEU A 688 12.90 -23.19 1.85
N GLY A 689 11.73 -22.88 2.42
CA GLY A 689 11.33 -21.55 2.91
C GLY A 689 11.75 -21.19 4.33
#